data_AF-A0A5J4YAT5-F1
#
_entry.id   AF-A0A5J4YAT5-F1
#
_cell.length_a   1.000
_cell.length_b   1.000
_cell.length_c   1.000
_cell.angle_alpha   90.00
_cell.angle_beta   90.00
_cell.angle_gamma   90.00
#
_symmetry.space_group_name_H-M   'P 1'
#
loop_
_entity.id
_entity.type
_entity.pdbx_description
1 polymer ?
#
loop_
_entity_poly.entity_id
_entity_poly.type
_entity_poly.pdbx_seq_one_letter_code
_entity_poly.pdbx_strand_id
1 'polypeptide(L)'
;MLSARISAAPPVITFLSLDSVAQIHTEVQFQMRRINWHPSVVIWGGNNEVEAAMEGWFDVAKQNPQRFVADYTKLFLDTVQTAVAEVDPEFPFVDSSPSNGLISKEPYVKRWGDASSPFYGDVHFYNYDADSFDAATYPHARFVSEFGFQSLPSWTLYKNVTGPEDWSWESEMSQFRMRHPNGTQQLLDQARRHFNVSVKSQNNASGHLTGLPDAEVFRRWTYLSQVQQAITYEAAIGLWRRLKGTPAHTMGVLYWQLNDVWLGASWSSMDFGGNWRLLHYTMKRMYAPCLISAHRNRASGQVEVWLVSDINEPVTGTLKVDLVAFDAVSGPEVFHSQEFSLQALESRKITLQCHSPLLLSFFSPSSVAASNSLKHSQHFVHLTAAIKHSSEAQQESTIVDLPGVILDDVLRDSVRADLVDGVINNITDAATGNKRQTGRRNSNTSFLQSGILGVIRLWQYLGVHVQQIVASAVQRVCSHVNSTATADHVSKAETSLPFLRHTCAFNVAAPLAQEQTLQHDLCEDDFLCHVAVPNRVYLEGVTQCPCAQVLNDFASVPTNLEAVVFLTELRESHVVPAPNITASDFQLLSAHLIQFSVSSDIVAPYVAMETALPGRFSDNNFILTPWQPRTVAFASDQALQYASVLASSLSFLSLTDTTLNL
;
A
#
# COMPACT_ATOMS: atom_id res chain seq x y z
N MET A 1 25.23 56.35 -25.85
CA MET A 1 24.58 55.44 -26.81
C MET A 1 25.13 54.02 -26.67
N LEU A 2 24.86 53.35 -25.55
CA LEU A 2 25.04 51.90 -25.44
C LEU A 2 23.93 51.35 -24.53
N SER A 3 22.71 51.60 -24.99
CA SER A 3 21.50 50.88 -24.60
C SER A 3 20.91 50.43 -25.93
N ALA A 4 21.06 49.13 -26.22
CA ALA A 4 20.33 48.35 -27.23
C ALA A 4 21.25 47.22 -27.70
N ARG A 5 21.09 46.05 -27.07
CA ARG A 5 21.19 44.69 -27.66
C ARG A 5 21.13 43.65 -26.53
N ILE A 6 20.06 43.71 -25.74
CA ILE A 6 19.46 42.46 -25.27
C ILE A 6 18.53 42.09 -26.42
N SER A 7 19.03 41.27 -27.33
CA SER A 7 18.20 40.60 -28.32
C SER A 7 17.17 39.82 -27.51
N ALA A 8 15.91 40.25 -27.55
CA ALA A 8 14.80 39.44 -27.08
C ALA A 8 14.94 38.09 -27.78
N ALA A 9 15.18 37.03 -27.00
CA ALA A 9 14.93 35.69 -27.48
C ALA A 9 13.49 35.68 -28.03
N PRO A 10 13.21 35.05 -29.19
CA PRO A 10 11.85 34.94 -29.68
C PRO A 10 10.97 34.41 -28.55
N PRO A 11 9.73 34.92 -28.37
CA PRO A 11 8.83 34.39 -27.36
C PRO A 11 8.75 32.89 -27.58
N VAL A 12 9.05 32.11 -26.53
CA VAL A 12 8.90 30.67 -26.65
C VAL A 12 7.41 30.43 -26.75
N ILE A 13 6.94 30.18 -27.98
CA ILE A 13 5.54 29.96 -28.27
C ILE A 13 5.20 28.60 -27.67
N THR A 14 4.41 28.61 -26.60
CA THR A 14 3.79 27.39 -26.08
C THR A 14 2.77 26.91 -27.11
N PHE A 15 2.78 25.62 -27.42
CA PHE A 15 1.85 25.04 -28.40
C PHE A 15 0.58 24.48 -27.76
N LEU A 16 0.46 24.60 -26.43
CA LEU A 16 -0.76 24.32 -25.70
C LEU A 16 -1.83 25.37 -26.02
N SER A 17 -3.05 24.91 -26.31
CA SER A 17 -4.17 25.82 -26.51
C SER A 17 -4.56 26.47 -25.18
N LEU A 18 -4.94 27.76 -25.22
CA LEU A 18 -5.39 28.48 -24.03
C LEU A 18 -6.63 27.83 -23.40
N ASP A 19 -7.52 27.26 -24.22
CA ASP A 19 -8.71 26.55 -23.75
C ASP A 19 -8.33 25.30 -22.96
N SER A 20 -7.32 24.53 -23.41
CA SER A 20 -6.80 23.36 -22.69
C SER A 20 -6.22 23.76 -21.32
N VAL A 21 -5.44 24.84 -21.28
CA VAL A 21 -4.81 25.32 -20.03
C VAL A 21 -5.87 25.77 -19.01
N ALA A 22 -6.90 26.49 -19.45
CA ALA A 22 -7.99 26.94 -18.59
C ALA A 22 -8.84 25.76 -18.06
N GLN A 23 -9.06 24.74 -18.90
CA GLN A 23 -9.74 23.51 -18.49
C GLN A 23 -8.96 22.76 -17.41
N ILE A 24 -7.64 22.60 -17.61
CA ILE A 24 -6.76 21.91 -16.65
C ILE A 24 -6.71 22.68 -15.32
N HIS A 25 -6.59 24.00 -15.35
CA HIS A 25 -6.66 24.83 -14.13
C HIS A 25 -7.96 24.59 -13.36
N THR A 26 -9.09 24.58 -14.06
CA THR A 26 -10.41 24.33 -13.47
C THR A 26 -10.51 22.92 -12.87
N GLU A 27 -9.99 21.92 -13.57
CA GLU A 27 -9.95 20.53 -13.10
C GLU A 27 -9.13 20.41 -11.81
N VAL A 28 -7.92 20.97 -11.78
CA VAL A 28 -7.04 20.92 -10.61
C VAL A 28 -7.70 21.58 -9.41
N GLN A 29 -8.26 22.79 -9.57
CA GLN A 29 -8.97 23.46 -8.47
C GLN A 29 -10.17 22.64 -7.96
N PHE A 30 -10.93 22.03 -8.87
CA PHE A 30 -12.07 21.19 -8.50
C PHE A 30 -11.63 19.99 -7.67
N GLN A 31 -10.64 19.24 -8.15
CA GLN A 31 -10.14 18.04 -7.46
C GLN A 31 -9.53 18.40 -6.11
N MET A 32 -8.71 19.44 -6.04
CA MET A 32 -8.11 19.83 -4.78
C MET A 32 -9.14 20.25 -3.74
N ARG A 33 -10.12 21.10 -4.08
CA ARG A 33 -11.20 21.45 -3.15
C ARG A 33 -12.02 20.24 -2.70
N ARG A 34 -12.06 19.18 -3.53
CA ARG A 34 -12.74 17.92 -3.20
C ARG A 34 -11.98 17.10 -2.16
N ILE A 35 -10.64 17.09 -2.18
CA ILE A 35 -9.84 16.14 -1.38
C ILE A 35 -8.76 16.74 -0.46
N ASN A 36 -8.52 18.06 -0.48
CA ASN A 36 -7.45 18.70 0.32
C ASN A 36 -7.70 18.66 1.84
N TRP A 37 -8.93 18.43 2.29
CA TRP A 37 -9.26 18.29 3.71
C TRP A 37 -9.01 16.88 4.26
N HIS A 38 -8.54 15.95 3.43
CA HIS A 38 -8.16 14.61 3.87
C HIS A 38 -6.72 14.58 4.40
N PRO A 39 -6.49 14.25 5.68
CA PRO A 39 -5.14 14.19 6.25
C PRO A 39 -4.26 13.07 5.67
N SER A 40 -4.85 12.13 4.91
CA SER A 40 -4.10 11.10 4.18
C SER A 40 -3.39 11.65 2.94
N VAL A 41 -3.82 12.81 2.42
CA VAL A 41 -3.08 13.53 1.39
C VAL A 41 -1.94 14.24 2.10
N VAL A 42 -0.69 14.04 1.65
CA VAL A 42 0.52 14.61 2.27
C VAL A 42 1.42 15.33 1.27
N ILE A 43 1.18 15.13 -0.03
CA ILE A 43 1.90 15.79 -1.13
C ILE A 43 1.01 15.84 -2.38
N TRP A 44 1.16 16.89 -3.20
CA TRP A 44 0.55 17.00 -4.53
C TRP A 44 1.59 16.75 -5.62
N GLY A 45 1.25 15.91 -6.59
CA GLY A 45 2.08 15.63 -7.77
C GLY A 45 1.51 16.26 -9.04
N GLY A 46 2.35 16.91 -9.83
CA GLY A 46 1.95 17.53 -11.10
C GLY A 46 1.75 16.52 -12.23
N ASN A 47 2.62 15.52 -12.33
CA ASN A 47 2.55 14.43 -13.32
C ASN A 47 3.42 13.24 -12.91
N ASN A 48 3.31 12.17 -13.70
CA ASN A 48 4.19 11.01 -13.66
C ASN A 48 5.15 11.02 -14.85
N GLU A 49 6.46 11.03 -14.57
CA GLU A 49 7.58 10.82 -15.49
C GLU A 49 7.69 11.77 -16.69
N VAL A 50 6.92 12.87 -16.75
CA VAL A 50 6.97 13.76 -17.92
C VAL A 50 8.31 14.49 -18.00
N GLU A 51 8.92 14.86 -16.87
CA GLU A 51 10.27 15.42 -16.86
C GLU A 51 11.30 14.43 -17.44
N ALA A 52 11.31 13.19 -16.92
CA ALA A 52 12.18 12.13 -17.40
C ALA A 52 11.94 11.81 -18.90
N ALA A 53 10.69 11.84 -19.35
CA ALA A 53 10.34 11.58 -20.74
C ALA A 53 10.92 12.61 -21.71
N MET A 54 11.02 13.87 -21.30
CA MET A 54 11.63 14.94 -22.10
C MET A 54 13.13 14.76 -22.29
N GLU A 55 13.82 14.01 -21.41
CA GLU A 55 15.25 13.78 -21.52
C GLU A 55 15.63 12.78 -22.62
N GLY A 56 14.71 11.93 -23.07
CA GLY A 56 15.06 10.98 -24.12
C GLY A 56 14.05 9.93 -24.56
N TRP A 57 12.79 9.96 -24.10
CA TRP A 57 11.86 8.89 -24.46
C TRP A 57 11.26 9.08 -25.84
N PHE A 58 10.92 10.32 -26.19
CA PHE A 58 10.30 10.64 -27.47
C PHE A 58 11.24 11.42 -28.39
N ASP A 59 11.43 10.92 -29.62
CA ASP A 59 12.33 11.58 -30.58
C ASP A 59 11.91 13.00 -30.94
N VAL A 60 10.60 13.29 -30.93
CA VAL A 60 10.09 14.65 -31.13
C VAL A 60 10.53 15.59 -30.02
N ALA A 61 10.63 15.12 -28.77
CA ALA A 61 11.11 15.91 -27.64
C ALA A 61 12.61 16.19 -27.76
N LYS A 62 13.40 15.17 -28.10
CA LYS A 62 14.85 15.31 -28.38
C LYS A 62 15.14 16.33 -29.49
N GLN A 63 14.31 16.35 -30.53
CA GLN A 63 14.48 17.25 -31.67
C GLN A 63 14.01 18.69 -31.37
N ASN A 64 13.16 18.89 -30.35
CA ASN A 64 12.55 20.18 -30.04
C ASN A 64 12.62 20.53 -28.54
N PRO A 65 13.79 20.45 -27.87
CA PRO A 65 13.86 20.51 -26.41
C PRO A 65 13.33 21.82 -25.83
N GLN A 66 13.60 22.96 -26.48
CA GLN A 66 13.12 24.27 -26.02
C GLN A 66 11.59 24.38 -26.01
N ARG A 67 10.93 23.75 -26.99
CA ARG A 67 9.47 23.72 -27.08
C ARG A 67 8.89 22.95 -25.90
N PHE A 68 9.37 21.74 -25.67
CA PHE A 68 8.83 20.88 -24.61
C PHE A 68 9.14 21.42 -23.21
N VAL A 69 10.31 22.04 -23.01
CA VAL A 69 10.59 22.75 -21.75
C VAL A 69 9.61 23.90 -21.52
N ALA A 70 9.27 24.68 -22.56
CA ALA A 70 8.28 25.74 -22.42
C ALA A 70 6.85 25.24 -22.24
N ASP A 71 6.44 24.20 -22.96
CA ASP A 71 5.12 23.57 -22.78
C ASP A 71 5.00 22.94 -21.38
N TYR A 72 6.05 22.28 -20.88
CA TYR A 72 6.12 21.75 -19.52
C TYR A 72 6.01 22.87 -18.48
N THR A 73 6.83 23.92 -18.63
CA THR A 73 6.81 25.09 -17.73
C THR A 73 5.42 25.70 -17.70
N LYS A 74 4.81 25.90 -18.87
CA LYS A 74 3.49 26.50 -18.97
C LYS A 74 2.41 25.64 -18.30
N LEU A 75 2.48 24.33 -18.47
CA LEU A 75 1.49 23.41 -17.94
C LEU A 75 1.68 23.18 -16.44
N PHE A 76 2.83 22.66 -16.02
CA PHE A 76 3.00 22.17 -14.65
C PHE A 76 3.38 23.27 -13.66
N LEU A 77 4.12 24.29 -14.11
CA LEU A 77 4.58 25.38 -13.24
C LEU A 77 3.61 26.57 -13.30
N ASP A 78 3.34 27.12 -14.48
CA ASP A 78 2.50 28.33 -14.57
C ASP A 78 1.00 28.04 -14.36
N THR A 79 0.54 26.80 -14.56
CA THR A 79 -0.89 26.46 -14.51
C THR A 79 -1.22 25.55 -13.34
N VAL A 80 -0.65 24.34 -13.28
CA VAL A 80 -0.97 23.36 -12.21
C VAL A 80 -0.48 23.86 -10.86
N GLN A 81 0.79 24.23 -10.72
CA GLN A 81 1.31 24.74 -9.44
C GLN A 81 0.58 26.01 -8.97
N THR A 82 0.21 26.91 -9.90
CA THR A 82 -0.58 28.10 -9.57
C THR A 82 -1.98 27.72 -9.08
N ALA A 83 -2.69 26.81 -9.78
CA ALA A 83 -3.99 26.30 -9.35
C ALA A 83 -3.91 25.64 -7.96
N VAL A 84 -2.82 24.92 -7.68
CA VAL A 84 -2.54 24.33 -6.38
C VAL A 84 -2.37 25.39 -5.30
N ALA A 85 -1.49 26.37 -5.54
CA ALA A 85 -1.20 27.42 -4.57
C ALA A 85 -2.41 28.33 -4.27
N GLU A 86 -3.34 28.48 -5.22
CA GLU A 86 -4.61 29.22 -5.01
C GLU A 86 -5.57 28.51 -4.05
N VAL A 87 -5.48 27.17 -3.92
CA VAL A 87 -6.33 26.37 -3.02
C VAL A 87 -5.62 26.07 -1.72
N ASP A 88 -4.34 25.70 -1.77
CA ASP A 88 -3.55 25.28 -0.62
C ASP A 88 -2.07 25.70 -0.78
N PRO A 89 -1.73 26.96 -0.45
CA PRO A 89 -0.41 27.54 -0.71
C PRO A 89 0.71 26.97 0.16
N GLU A 90 0.39 26.39 1.32
CA GLU A 90 1.40 25.87 2.26
C GLU A 90 1.73 24.39 2.01
N PHE A 91 0.94 23.71 1.16
CA PHE A 91 1.08 22.28 0.95
C PHE A 91 2.27 21.92 0.03
N PRO A 92 3.01 20.83 0.32
CA PRO A 92 4.08 20.37 -0.57
C PRO A 92 3.55 19.99 -1.97
N PHE A 93 4.19 20.54 -3.00
CA PHE A 93 3.94 20.22 -4.40
C PHE A 93 5.25 19.81 -5.09
N VAL A 94 5.22 18.67 -5.77
CA VAL A 94 6.27 18.24 -6.71
C VAL A 94 5.73 18.33 -8.13
N ASP A 95 6.52 18.90 -9.02
CA ASP A 95 6.07 19.20 -10.37
C ASP A 95 6.06 17.97 -11.29
N SER A 96 6.91 16.97 -11.01
CA SER A 96 6.99 15.64 -11.63
C SER A 96 7.45 14.64 -10.56
N SER A 97 7.23 13.35 -10.83
CA SER A 97 7.83 12.22 -10.11
C SER A 97 8.34 11.25 -11.18
N PRO A 98 9.66 10.97 -11.26
CA PRO A 98 10.71 11.50 -10.39
C PRO A 98 10.99 12.99 -10.65
N SER A 99 11.58 13.67 -9.67
CA SER A 99 12.04 15.05 -9.77
C SER A 99 13.19 15.32 -8.81
N ASN A 100 14.06 16.26 -9.18
CA ASN A 100 15.11 16.78 -8.30
C ASN A 100 14.59 17.82 -7.28
N GLY A 101 13.28 18.09 -7.26
CA GLY A 101 12.65 19.06 -6.38
C GLY A 101 12.99 20.51 -6.72
N LEU A 102 13.15 21.36 -5.70
CA LEU A 102 13.25 22.82 -5.85
C LEU A 102 14.64 23.38 -5.52
N ILE A 103 14.95 24.51 -6.14
CA ILE A 103 16.04 25.42 -5.73
C ILE A 103 15.50 26.43 -4.72
N SER A 104 14.31 26.99 -4.96
CA SER A 104 13.61 27.90 -4.05
C SER A 104 12.11 27.65 -4.12
N LYS A 105 11.41 27.87 -3.00
CA LYS A 105 9.95 27.91 -2.94
C LYS A 105 9.41 29.30 -3.29
N GLU A 106 10.15 30.35 -2.92
CA GLU A 106 9.78 31.74 -3.14
C GLU A 106 10.99 32.55 -3.64
N PRO A 107 11.02 32.98 -4.93
CA PRO A 107 10.10 32.56 -5.98
C PRO A 107 10.16 31.04 -6.20
N TYR A 108 9.09 30.45 -6.74
CA TYR A 108 9.08 29.02 -7.09
C TYR A 108 10.09 28.77 -8.22
N VAL A 109 11.16 28.04 -7.91
CA VAL A 109 12.22 27.73 -8.86
C VAL A 109 12.52 26.23 -8.81
N LYS A 110 12.13 25.53 -9.86
CA LYS A 110 12.44 24.12 -10.06
C LYS A 110 13.95 23.88 -10.22
N ARG A 111 14.43 22.74 -9.71
CA ARG A 111 15.75 22.20 -10.01
C ARG A 111 15.70 21.32 -11.26
N TRP A 112 16.12 21.87 -12.39
CA TRP A 112 16.36 21.09 -13.62
C TRP A 112 17.63 20.25 -13.52
N GLY A 113 17.67 19.13 -14.24
CA GLY A 113 18.81 18.22 -14.30
C GLY A 113 18.37 16.84 -14.78
N ASP A 114 19.18 15.82 -14.49
CA ASP A 114 18.77 14.42 -14.57
C ASP A 114 17.66 14.16 -13.55
N ALA A 115 16.41 14.00 -14.00
CA ALA A 115 15.23 13.83 -13.16
C ALA A 115 15.35 12.64 -12.19
N SER A 116 16.21 11.66 -12.49
CA SER A 116 16.43 10.46 -11.69
C SER A 116 17.72 10.51 -10.85
N SER A 117 18.29 11.69 -10.63
CA SER A 117 19.51 11.83 -9.81
C SER A 117 19.25 11.36 -8.37
N PRO A 118 20.06 10.44 -7.82
CA PRO A 118 19.83 9.88 -6.47
C PRO A 118 20.10 10.89 -5.34
N PHE A 119 20.69 12.05 -5.63
CA PHE A 119 21.12 13.00 -4.62
C PHE A 119 20.02 13.99 -4.19
N TYR A 120 18.96 14.11 -4.98
CA TYR A 120 17.86 15.05 -4.78
C TYR A 120 16.51 14.35 -4.97
N GLY A 121 15.45 14.93 -4.39
CA GLY A 121 14.06 14.50 -4.56
C GLY A 121 13.83 13.00 -4.54
N ASP A 122 13.18 12.46 -5.57
CA ASP A 122 12.77 11.07 -5.68
C ASP A 122 13.24 10.43 -7.00
N VAL A 123 13.33 9.09 -7.02
CA VAL A 123 13.74 8.32 -8.20
C VAL A 123 12.76 7.21 -8.53
N HIS A 124 12.65 6.90 -9.82
CA HIS A 124 12.03 5.68 -10.34
C HIS A 124 13.15 4.74 -10.80
N PHE A 125 13.15 3.50 -10.31
CA PHE A 125 14.22 2.54 -10.61
C PHE A 125 13.70 1.21 -11.15
N TYR A 126 14.01 0.93 -12.41
CA TYR A 126 13.72 -0.34 -13.07
C TYR A 126 14.98 -0.88 -13.74
N ASN A 127 15.37 -2.10 -13.37
CA ASN A 127 16.48 -2.80 -14.00
C ASN A 127 16.17 -4.28 -14.11
N TYR A 128 16.01 -4.75 -15.33
CA TYR A 128 15.66 -6.15 -15.62
C TYR A 128 16.88 -6.98 -16.05
N ASP A 129 18.03 -6.33 -16.25
CA ASP A 129 19.28 -6.95 -16.73
C ASP A 129 20.26 -7.23 -15.61
N ALA A 130 20.34 -6.37 -14.60
CA ALA A 130 21.17 -6.61 -13.42
C ALA A 130 20.57 -7.74 -12.56
N ASP A 131 21.41 -8.37 -11.75
CA ASP A 131 20.94 -9.38 -10.81
C ASP A 131 20.06 -8.72 -9.75
N SER A 132 18.75 -8.99 -9.81
CA SER A 132 17.78 -8.35 -8.95
C SER A 132 17.85 -8.80 -7.48
N PHE A 133 18.59 -9.87 -7.17
CA PHE A 133 18.84 -10.30 -5.79
C PHE A 133 20.07 -9.60 -5.20
N ASP A 134 20.90 -8.96 -6.04
CA ASP A 134 22.04 -8.19 -5.58
C ASP A 134 21.63 -6.77 -5.19
N ALA A 135 21.59 -6.53 -3.87
CA ALA A 135 21.32 -5.21 -3.29
C ALA A 135 22.27 -4.11 -3.82
N ALA A 136 23.48 -4.43 -4.28
CA ALA A 136 24.42 -3.44 -4.79
C ALA A 136 23.99 -2.81 -6.13
N THR A 137 22.98 -3.38 -6.80
CA THR A 137 22.48 -2.89 -8.10
C THR A 137 21.52 -1.71 -7.96
N TYR A 138 20.97 -1.50 -6.77
CA TYR A 138 19.98 -0.45 -6.51
C TYR A 138 20.63 0.89 -6.14
N PRO A 139 20.03 2.03 -6.53
CA PRO A 139 20.57 3.35 -6.26
C PRO A 139 20.46 3.72 -4.79
N HIS A 140 21.46 4.45 -4.30
CA HIS A 140 21.45 5.06 -2.97
C HIS A 140 20.73 6.42 -3.01
N ALA A 141 19.40 6.39 -3.23
CA ALA A 141 18.57 7.57 -3.44
C ALA A 141 17.95 8.15 -2.16
N ARG A 142 17.52 9.42 -2.20
CA ARG A 142 16.80 10.08 -1.08
C ARG A 142 15.41 9.51 -0.85
N PHE A 143 14.69 9.23 -1.91
CA PHE A 143 13.35 8.66 -1.89
C PHE A 143 13.18 7.83 -3.16
N VAL A 144 12.60 6.63 -3.04
CA VAL A 144 12.28 5.77 -4.17
C VAL A 144 10.77 5.74 -4.29
N SER A 145 10.23 6.52 -5.22
CA SER A 145 8.79 6.66 -5.45
C SER A 145 8.25 5.57 -6.38
N GLU A 146 9.13 4.97 -7.19
CA GLU A 146 8.82 3.76 -7.93
C GLU A 146 10.02 2.83 -8.05
N PHE A 147 9.74 1.53 -7.96
CA PHE A 147 10.60 0.46 -8.43
C PHE A 147 9.76 -0.79 -8.59
N GLY A 148 10.20 -1.73 -9.42
CA GLY A 148 9.54 -3.02 -9.40
C GLY A 148 10.08 -4.06 -10.35
N PHE A 149 9.63 -5.29 -10.09
CA PHE A 149 9.82 -6.45 -10.94
C PHE A 149 8.47 -7.17 -11.13
N GLN A 150 8.26 -7.81 -12.29
CA GLN A 150 6.98 -8.44 -12.60
C GLN A 150 6.83 -9.83 -11.96
N SER A 151 5.61 -10.30 -11.87
CA SER A 151 5.27 -11.72 -11.72
C SER A 151 4.01 -12.06 -12.51
N LEU A 152 3.74 -13.36 -12.65
CA LEU A 152 2.44 -13.83 -13.11
C LEU A 152 1.40 -13.76 -11.98
N PRO A 153 0.11 -13.58 -12.34
CA PRO A 153 -0.97 -13.60 -11.36
C PRO A 153 -1.14 -14.98 -10.72
N SER A 154 -1.83 -15.02 -9.59
CA SER A 154 -2.08 -16.28 -8.86
C SER A 154 -2.82 -17.30 -9.72
N TRP A 155 -2.35 -18.55 -9.71
CA TRP A 155 -2.90 -19.64 -10.53
C TRP A 155 -4.41 -19.85 -10.31
N THR A 156 -4.86 -19.75 -9.06
CA THR A 156 -6.26 -19.94 -8.66
C THR A 156 -7.23 -19.00 -9.39
N LEU A 157 -6.76 -17.83 -9.81
CA LEU A 157 -7.52 -16.86 -10.60
C LEU A 157 -7.24 -16.99 -12.09
N TYR A 158 -5.97 -17.14 -12.47
CA TYR A 158 -5.56 -17.16 -13.88
C TYR A 158 -6.20 -18.30 -14.68
N LYS A 159 -6.33 -19.49 -14.07
CA LYS A 159 -6.98 -20.66 -14.69
C LYS A 159 -8.47 -20.45 -15.02
N ASN A 160 -9.13 -19.47 -14.41
CA ASN A 160 -10.55 -19.19 -14.66
C ASN A 160 -10.75 -18.31 -15.90
N VAL A 161 -9.68 -17.70 -16.41
CA VAL A 161 -9.71 -16.81 -17.60
C VAL A 161 -8.81 -17.30 -18.73
N THR A 162 -8.37 -18.56 -18.67
CA THR A 162 -7.51 -19.24 -19.63
C THR A 162 -7.89 -20.72 -19.79
N GLY A 163 -7.63 -21.30 -20.96
CA GLY A 163 -7.81 -22.72 -21.26
C GLY A 163 -6.50 -23.52 -21.25
N PRO A 164 -6.55 -24.85 -21.33
CA PRO A 164 -5.35 -25.70 -21.40
C PRO A 164 -4.35 -25.34 -22.50
N GLU A 165 -4.84 -24.86 -23.64
CA GLU A 165 -4.05 -24.38 -24.78
C GLU A 165 -3.23 -23.11 -24.45
N ASP A 166 -3.65 -22.36 -23.43
CA ASP A 166 -3.02 -21.11 -23.02
C ASP A 166 -1.87 -21.33 -22.02
N TRP A 167 -1.77 -22.50 -21.40
CA TRP A 167 -0.84 -22.80 -20.30
C TRP A 167 0.59 -23.12 -20.77
N SER A 168 1.12 -22.20 -21.58
CA SER A 168 2.52 -22.10 -21.96
C SER A 168 2.91 -20.63 -22.00
N TRP A 169 4.15 -20.31 -21.66
CA TRP A 169 4.64 -18.93 -21.72
C TRP A 169 4.71 -18.38 -23.16
N GLU A 170 4.72 -19.26 -24.17
CA GLU A 170 4.70 -18.91 -25.61
C GLU A 170 3.28 -18.87 -26.19
N SER A 171 2.24 -19.23 -25.42
CA SER A 171 0.86 -19.19 -25.93
C SER A 171 0.46 -17.78 -26.33
N GLU A 172 -0.44 -17.67 -27.31
CA GLU A 172 -0.97 -16.37 -27.76
C GLU A 172 -1.60 -15.59 -26.61
N MET A 173 -2.35 -16.28 -25.73
CA MET A 173 -2.98 -15.67 -24.57
C MET A 173 -1.96 -15.19 -23.52
N SER A 174 -0.91 -15.97 -23.23
CA SER A 174 0.16 -15.55 -22.31
C SER A 174 0.89 -14.31 -22.84
N GLN A 175 1.22 -14.30 -24.14
CA GLN A 175 1.87 -13.16 -24.79
C GLN A 175 0.94 -11.94 -24.85
N PHE A 176 -0.35 -12.14 -25.12
CA PHE A 176 -1.35 -11.08 -25.11
C PHE A 176 -1.52 -10.46 -23.72
N ARG A 177 -1.54 -11.26 -22.66
CA ARG A 177 -1.67 -10.77 -21.28
C ARG A 177 -0.37 -10.18 -20.71
N MET A 178 0.77 -10.37 -21.38
CA MET A 178 2.02 -9.68 -21.10
C MET A 178 2.05 -8.32 -21.83
N ARG A 179 1.84 -7.22 -21.10
CA ARG A 179 1.83 -5.86 -21.67
C ARG A 179 3.16 -5.13 -21.58
N HIS A 180 4.15 -5.75 -20.98
CA HIS A 180 5.50 -5.21 -20.94
C HIS A 180 6.34 -5.78 -22.08
N PRO A 181 6.99 -4.91 -22.89
CA PRO A 181 7.94 -5.36 -23.89
C PRO A 181 9.02 -6.25 -23.28
N ASN A 182 9.25 -7.44 -23.85
CA ASN A 182 10.19 -8.45 -23.36
C ASN A 182 9.96 -8.97 -21.92
N GLY A 183 8.81 -8.70 -21.29
CA GLY A 183 8.58 -9.06 -19.88
C GLY A 183 8.68 -10.56 -19.60
N THR A 184 8.17 -11.41 -20.48
CA THR A 184 8.29 -12.87 -20.32
C THR A 184 9.74 -13.34 -20.33
N GLN A 185 10.57 -12.76 -21.20
CA GLN A 185 11.98 -13.11 -21.29
C GLN A 185 12.74 -12.61 -20.07
N GLN A 186 12.47 -11.39 -19.61
CA GLN A 186 13.07 -10.82 -18.39
C GLN A 186 12.73 -11.66 -17.14
N LEU A 187 11.47 -12.11 -17.00
CA LEU A 187 11.05 -13.02 -15.94
C LEU A 187 11.85 -14.32 -15.96
N LEU A 188 11.97 -14.94 -17.14
CA LEU A 188 12.72 -16.18 -17.31
C LEU A 188 14.21 -15.98 -17.02
N ASP A 189 14.80 -14.90 -17.49
CA ASP A 189 16.24 -14.64 -17.34
C ASP A 189 16.62 -14.32 -15.90
N GLN A 190 15.81 -13.55 -15.16
CA GLN A 190 16.02 -13.36 -13.73
C GLN A 190 15.80 -14.65 -12.94
N ALA A 191 14.74 -15.41 -13.23
CA ALA A 191 14.49 -16.67 -12.54
C ALA A 191 15.64 -17.69 -12.77
N ARG A 192 16.17 -17.80 -14.00
CA ARG A 192 17.27 -18.73 -14.34
C ARG A 192 18.61 -18.41 -13.67
N ARG A 193 18.81 -17.18 -13.18
CA ARG A 193 20.01 -16.83 -12.42
C ARG A 193 20.09 -17.58 -11.09
N HIS A 194 18.94 -17.75 -10.45
CA HIS A 194 18.86 -18.23 -9.07
C HIS A 194 18.16 -19.58 -8.93
N PHE A 195 17.35 -20.00 -9.91
CA PHE A 195 16.49 -21.18 -9.81
C PHE A 195 16.64 -22.14 -11.00
N ASN A 196 16.32 -23.41 -10.78
CA ASN A 196 16.13 -24.37 -11.85
C ASN A 196 14.73 -24.21 -12.45
N VAL A 197 14.64 -23.37 -13.48
CA VAL A 197 13.38 -22.99 -14.14
C VAL A 197 12.91 -24.08 -15.10
N SER A 198 11.80 -24.73 -14.78
CA SER A 198 11.15 -25.73 -15.65
C SER A 198 9.80 -25.22 -16.17
N VAL A 199 9.78 -24.67 -17.39
CA VAL A 199 8.55 -24.13 -18.01
C VAL A 199 8.36 -24.76 -19.40
N LYS A 200 7.11 -25.08 -19.75
CA LYS A 200 6.74 -25.63 -21.06
C LYS A 200 6.87 -24.57 -22.16
N SER A 201 7.65 -24.89 -23.19
CA SER A 201 7.71 -24.17 -24.48
C SER A 201 6.98 -24.98 -25.55
N GLN A 202 6.34 -24.31 -26.52
CA GLN A 202 5.77 -24.90 -27.73
C GLN A 202 6.78 -25.78 -28.48
N ASN A 203 8.07 -25.40 -28.47
CA ASN A 203 9.14 -26.14 -29.15
C ASN A 203 9.81 -27.21 -28.27
N ASN A 204 9.48 -27.26 -26.99
CA ASN A 204 9.94 -28.29 -26.05
C ASN A 204 8.74 -28.84 -25.29
N ALA A 205 7.98 -29.72 -25.95
CA ALA A 205 6.80 -30.40 -25.38
C ALA A 205 7.13 -31.18 -24.09
N SER A 206 8.41 -31.53 -23.89
CA SER A 206 9.00 -32.01 -22.65
C SER A 206 9.56 -30.84 -21.84
N GLY A 207 8.70 -29.94 -21.35
CA GLY A 207 9.06 -29.11 -20.20
C GLY A 207 9.68 -30.06 -19.15
N HIS A 208 10.86 -29.73 -18.64
CA HIS A 208 11.75 -30.70 -17.98
C HIS A 208 11.07 -31.52 -16.86
N LEU A 209 9.97 -31.04 -16.27
CA LEU A 209 9.06 -31.79 -15.40
C LEU A 209 8.22 -32.86 -16.16
N THR A 210 8.87 -33.88 -16.71
CA THR A 210 8.20 -34.96 -17.44
C THR A 210 7.17 -35.68 -16.56
N GLY A 211 5.95 -35.88 -17.07
CA GLY A 211 4.90 -36.66 -16.41
C GLY A 211 3.88 -35.85 -15.59
N LEU A 212 4.03 -34.53 -15.47
CA LEU A 212 3.02 -33.66 -14.87
C LEU A 212 2.03 -33.12 -15.91
N PRO A 213 0.75 -32.88 -15.53
CA PRO A 213 -0.19 -32.15 -16.37
C PRO A 213 0.30 -30.72 -16.66
N ASP A 214 0.00 -30.20 -17.85
CA ASP A 214 0.35 -28.82 -18.26
C ASP A 214 -0.08 -27.76 -17.24
N ALA A 215 -1.27 -27.94 -16.66
CA ALA A 215 -1.82 -27.10 -15.59
C ALA A 215 -0.86 -26.97 -14.40
N GLU A 216 -0.27 -28.09 -13.97
CA GLU A 216 0.61 -28.15 -12.81
C GLU A 216 1.99 -27.54 -13.14
N VAL A 217 2.49 -27.77 -14.36
CA VAL A 217 3.72 -27.12 -14.84
C VAL A 217 3.55 -25.60 -14.87
N PHE A 218 2.42 -25.11 -15.38
CA PHE A 218 2.16 -23.66 -15.44
C PHE A 218 1.88 -23.06 -14.05
N ARG A 219 1.16 -23.77 -13.16
CA ARG A 219 0.99 -23.40 -11.76
C ARG A 219 2.33 -23.21 -11.05
N ARG A 220 3.26 -24.15 -11.21
CA ARG A 220 4.63 -24.04 -10.66
C ARG A 220 5.39 -22.84 -11.24
N TRP A 221 5.18 -22.52 -12.52
CA TRP A 221 5.74 -21.31 -13.11
C TRP A 221 5.15 -20.02 -12.52
N THR A 222 3.83 -19.95 -12.31
CA THR A 222 3.22 -18.79 -11.64
C THR A 222 3.79 -18.60 -10.23
N TYR A 223 3.89 -19.69 -9.46
CA TYR A 223 4.51 -19.69 -8.13
C TYR A 223 5.96 -19.19 -8.18
N LEU A 224 6.80 -19.77 -9.04
CA LEU A 224 8.22 -19.41 -9.11
C LEU A 224 8.42 -17.94 -9.51
N SER A 225 7.59 -17.42 -10.42
CA SER A 225 7.64 -16.00 -10.80
C SER A 225 7.30 -15.08 -9.62
N GLN A 226 6.35 -15.47 -8.77
CA GLN A 226 5.99 -14.69 -7.58
C GLN A 226 7.04 -14.81 -6.46
N VAL A 227 7.67 -15.98 -6.28
CA VAL A 227 8.80 -16.15 -5.35
C VAL A 227 9.99 -15.29 -5.79
N GLN A 228 10.33 -15.32 -7.07
CA GLN A 228 11.39 -14.48 -7.62
C GLN A 228 11.09 -13.00 -7.38
N GLN A 229 9.86 -12.55 -7.68
CA GLN A 229 9.45 -11.16 -7.43
C GLN A 229 9.56 -10.80 -5.94
N ALA A 230 9.10 -11.67 -5.04
CA ALA A 230 9.17 -11.43 -3.60
C ALA A 230 10.61 -11.21 -3.12
N ILE A 231 11.56 -12.04 -3.56
CA ILE A 231 12.98 -11.94 -3.17
C ILE A 231 13.63 -10.68 -3.75
N THR A 232 13.30 -10.33 -4.99
CA THR A 232 13.75 -9.06 -5.59
C THR A 232 13.35 -7.86 -4.74
N TYR A 233 12.09 -7.81 -4.27
CA TYR A 233 11.63 -6.68 -3.45
C TYR A 233 12.20 -6.74 -2.03
N GLU A 234 12.43 -7.93 -1.47
CA GLU A 234 13.15 -8.10 -0.21
C GLU A 234 14.57 -7.50 -0.28
N ALA A 235 15.31 -7.76 -1.36
CA ALA A 235 16.64 -7.19 -1.57
C ALA A 235 16.59 -5.65 -1.69
N ALA A 236 15.67 -5.13 -2.51
CA ALA A 236 15.53 -3.70 -2.77
C ALA A 236 15.09 -2.91 -1.52
N ILE A 237 13.98 -3.31 -0.90
CA ILE A 237 13.43 -2.66 0.30
C ILE A 237 14.38 -2.82 1.47
N GLY A 238 14.99 -4.00 1.62
CA GLY A 238 15.98 -4.28 2.65
C GLY A 238 17.15 -3.28 2.59
N LEU A 239 17.69 -3.02 1.39
CA LEU A 239 18.71 -1.97 1.19
C LEU A 239 18.17 -0.59 1.59
N TRP A 240 17.09 -0.13 0.97
CA TRP A 240 16.67 1.26 1.14
C TRP A 240 16.26 1.58 2.59
N ARG A 241 15.64 0.63 3.30
CA ARG A 241 15.30 0.82 4.72
C ARG A 241 16.55 0.93 5.61
N ARG A 242 17.64 0.22 5.29
CA ARG A 242 18.89 0.38 6.06
C ARG A 242 19.66 1.67 5.75
N LEU A 243 19.38 2.33 4.62
CA LEU A 243 20.11 3.54 4.20
C LEU A 243 19.68 4.83 4.92
N LYS A 244 18.60 4.80 5.71
CA LYS A 244 18.10 5.93 6.51
C LYS A 244 19.18 6.66 7.32
N GLY A 245 20.04 5.92 8.04
CA GLY A 245 21.11 6.51 8.87
C GLY A 245 22.42 6.82 8.13
N THR A 246 22.45 6.69 6.80
CA THR A 246 23.67 6.81 5.98
C THR A 246 23.67 8.13 5.19
N PRO A 247 24.78 8.51 4.52
CA PRO A 247 24.79 9.69 3.65
C PRO A 247 23.74 9.67 2.52
N ALA A 248 23.25 8.49 2.12
CA ALA A 248 22.14 8.36 1.18
C ALA A 248 20.82 8.87 1.77
N HIS A 249 20.62 8.67 3.07
CA HIS A 249 19.45 9.16 3.83
C HIS A 249 18.13 8.83 3.12
N THR A 250 17.96 7.56 2.76
CA THR A 250 16.74 7.10 2.10
C THR A 250 15.57 7.13 3.09
N MET A 251 14.55 7.95 2.80
CA MET A 251 13.44 8.23 3.70
C MET A 251 12.06 7.79 3.17
N GLY A 252 12.03 7.07 2.06
CA GLY A 252 10.81 6.44 1.58
C GLY A 252 11.05 5.49 0.41
N VAL A 253 10.18 4.49 0.36
CA VAL A 253 10.21 3.39 -0.61
C VAL A 253 8.77 3.04 -0.94
N LEU A 254 8.31 3.47 -2.11
CA LEU A 254 7.02 3.12 -2.69
C LEU A 254 7.29 2.20 -3.87
N TYR A 255 6.67 1.02 -3.86
CA TYR A 255 6.87 0.04 -4.90
C TYR A 255 5.78 0.15 -5.97
N TRP A 256 6.19 -0.03 -7.22
CA TRP A 256 5.29 -0.24 -8.34
C TRP A 256 5.00 -1.75 -8.42
N GLN A 257 3.76 -2.22 -8.37
CA GLN A 257 2.52 -1.49 -8.06
C GLN A 257 1.69 -2.25 -7.02
N LEU A 258 0.67 -1.61 -6.46
CA LEU A 258 -0.15 -2.24 -5.42
C LEU A 258 -1.11 -3.30 -5.98
N ASN A 259 -1.97 -2.92 -6.94
CA ASN A 259 -3.07 -3.73 -7.44
C ASN A 259 -3.07 -3.86 -8.97
N ASP A 260 -3.84 -4.81 -9.49
CA ASP A 260 -4.11 -4.93 -10.93
C ASP A 260 -5.46 -4.34 -11.35
N VAL A 261 -5.54 -3.95 -12.63
CA VAL A 261 -6.78 -3.54 -13.32
C VAL A 261 -7.45 -4.69 -14.08
N TRP A 262 -6.74 -5.80 -14.28
CA TRP A 262 -7.20 -7.02 -14.96
C TRP A 262 -6.23 -8.18 -14.67
N LEU A 263 -6.63 -9.43 -14.94
CA LEU A 263 -5.75 -10.59 -14.72
C LEU A 263 -4.69 -10.72 -15.82
N GLY A 264 -3.45 -10.38 -15.50
CA GLY A 264 -2.30 -10.47 -16.39
C GLY A 264 -0.98 -10.33 -15.63
N ALA A 265 0.14 -10.51 -16.34
CA ALA A 265 1.46 -10.31 -15.76
C ALA A 265 1.66 -8.81 -15.48
N SER A 266 2.17 -8.51 -14.28
CA SER A 266 2.33 -7.14 -13.81
C SER A 266 3.26 -7.09 -12.61
N TRP A 267 3.53 -5.88 -12.12
CA TRP A 267 4.30 -5.62 -10.91
C TRP A 267 3.47 -5.65 -9.63
N SER A 268 2.19 -6.06 -9.71
CA SER A 268 1.28 -5.98 -8.57
C SER A 268 1.70 -6.93 -7.45
N SER A 269 1.39 -6.53 -6.21
CA SER A 269 1.35 -7.46 -5.08
C SER A 269 -0.05 -8.02 -4.84
N MET A 270 -1.09 -7.38 -5.37
CA MET A 270 -2.48 -7.85 -5.35
C MET A 270 -3.02 -8.05 -6.76
N ASP A 271 -3.53 -9.25 -7.03
CA ASP A 271 -4.23 -9.58 -8.26
C ASP A 271 -5.53 -8.76 -8.40
N PHE A 272 -6.08 -8.77 -9.61
CA PHE A 272 -7.42 -8.24 -9.86
C PHE A 272 -8.44 -8.99 -9.00
N GLY A 273 -9.29 -8.24 -8.28
CA GLY A 273 -10.21 -8.80 -7.29
C GLY A 273 -9.64 -8.86 -5.86
N GLY A 274 -8.41 -8.39 -5.63
CA GLY A 274 -7.87 -8.18 -4.28
C GLY A 274 -7.15 -9.40 -3.67
N ASN A 275 -6.97 -10.48 -4.42
CA ASN A 275 -6.19 -11.64 -3.95
C ASN A 275 -4.72 -11.26 -3.76
N TRP A 276 -4.13 -11.69 -2.65
CA TRP A 276 -2.72 -11.42 -2.36
C TRP A 276 -1.82 -12.38 -3.13
N ARG A 277 -0.88 -11.82 -3.91
CA ARG A 277 0.28 -12.56 -4.41
C ARG A 277 1.27 -12.80 -3.27
N LEU A 278 2.22 -13.71 -3.45
CA LEU A 278 3.29 -13.98 -2.48
C LEU A 278 4.10 -12.71 -2.11
N LEU A 279 4.18 -11.75 -3.05
CA LEU A 279 4.79 -10.46 -2.79
C LEU A 279 4.10 -9.70 -1.64
N HIS A 280 2.76 -9.69 -1.54
CA HIS A 280 2.07 -8.88 -0.52
C HIS A 280 2.35 -9.37 0.91
N TYR A 281 2.46 -10.69 1.08
CA TYR A 281 2.92 -11.30 2.33
C TYR A 281 4.35 -10.89 2.68
N THR A 282 5.19 -10.78 1.67
CA THR A 282 6.58 -10.31 1.81
C THR A 282 6.60 -8.81 2.17
N MET A 283 5.74 -7.98 1.58
CA MET A 283 5.61 -6.55 1.92
C MET A 283 5.18 -6.35 3.37
N LYS A 284 4.25 -7.16 3.88
CA LYS A 284 3.86 -7.13 5.30
C LYS A 284 5.08 -7.31 6.22
N ARG A 285 6.00 -8.21 5.88
CA ARG A 285 7.25 -8.44 6.64
C ARG A 285 8.27 -7.32 6.41
N MET A 286 8.48 -6.92 5.16
CA MET A 286 9.50 -5.93 4.77
C MET A 286 9.16 -4.50 5.20
N TYR A 287 7.89 -4.18 5.47
CA TYR A 287 7.45 -2.90 6.04
C TYR A 287 7.07 -2.98 7.52
N ALA A 288 7.42 -4.08 8.21
CA ALA A 288 7.26 -4.15 9.65
C ALA A 288 8.01 -3.01 10.37
N PRO A 289 7.48 -2.47 11.49
CA PRO A 289 8.11 -1.40 12.27
C PRO A 289 9.55 -1.69 12.71
N CYS A 290 9.90 -2.97 12.87
CA CYS A 290 11.29 -3.41 12.97
C CYS A 290 11.57 -4.48 11.91
N LEU A 291 12.82 -4.54 11.43
CA LEU A 291 13.24 -5.45 10.37
C LEU A 291 14.66 -5.96 10.61
N ILE A 292 14.88 -7.25 10.36
CA ILE A 292 16.22 -7.79 10.10
C ILE A 292 16.45 -7.69 8.59
N SER A 293 17.40 -6.86 8.16
CA SER A 293 17.87 -6.86 6.76
C SER A 293 19.19 -7.62 6.72
N ALA A 294 19.14 -8.86 6.23
CA ALA A 294 20.31 -9.71 6.09
C ALA A 294 20.55 -10.05 4.62
N HIS A 295 21.79 -10.00 4.18
CA HIS A 295 22.14 -10.33 2.79
C HIS A 295 23.59 -10.81 2.70
N ARG A 296 23.90 -11.55 1.63
CA ARG A 296 25.27 -11.88 1.29
C ARG A 296 25.84 -10.79 0.38
N ASN A 297 26.84 -10.06 0.87
CA ASN A 297 27.61 -9.12 0.08
C ASN A 297 28.41 -9.89 -0.96
N ARG A 298 28.11 -9.71 -2.25
CA ARG A 298 28.74 -10.48 -3.33
C ARG A 298 30.22 -10.12 -3.55
N ALA A 299 30.62 -8.90 -3.24
CA ALA A 299 32.00 -8.45 -3.39
C ALA A 299 32.92 -9.06 -2.32
N SER A 300 32.47 -9.11 -1.06
CA SER A 300 33.25 -9.69 0.04
C SER A 300 32.97 -11.18 0.28
N GLY A 301 31.84 -11.69 -0.23
CA GLY A 301 31.33 -13.03 0.03
C GLY A 301 30.70 -13.22 1.42
N GLN A 302 30.59 -12.15 2.21
CA GLN A 302 30.17 -12.19 3.61
C GLN A 302 28.68 -11.92 3.79
N VAL A 303 28.10 -12.50 4.82
CA VAL A 303 26.77 -12.15 5.32
C VAL A 303 26.88 -10.88 6.14
N GLU A 304 26.05 -9.89 5.80
CA GLU A 304 25.87 -8.67 6.56
C GLU A 304 24.46 -8.62 7.13
N VAL A 305 24.35 -8.23 8.40
CA VAL A 305 23.08 -8.13 9.12
C VAL A 305 22.90 -6.70 9.57
N TRP A 306 21.73 -6.15 9.28
CA TRP A 306 21.27 -4.85 9.75
C TRP A 306 19.99 -5.04 10.54
N LEU A 307 19.84 -4.28 11.61
CA LEU A 307 18.56 -4.11 12.29
C LEU A 307 18.06 -2.70 12.00
N VAL A 308 16.79 -2.60 11.58
CA VAL A 308 16.13 -1.35 11.24
C VAL A 308 14.92 -1.17 12.14
N SER A 309 14.76 0.03 12.69
CA SER A 309 13.61 0.44 13.50
C SER A 309 12.96 1.68 12.91
N ASP A 310 11.63 1.68 12.80
CA ASP A 310 10.77 2.84 12.54
C ASP A 310 9.97 3.22 13.81
N ILE A 311 10.38 2.70 14.97
CA ILE A 311 9.81 3.03 16.28
C ILE A 311 10.47 4.30 16.81
N ASN A 312 9.67 5.23 17.35
CA ASN A 312 10.12 6.52 17.91
C ASN A 312 10.80 6.41 19.29
N GLU A 313 11.11 5.19 19.73
CA GLU A 313 11.71 4.88 21.02
C GLU A 313 12.84 3.85 20.86
N PRO A 314 13.79 3.77 21.80
CA PRO A 314 14.82 2.75 21.78
C PRO A 314 14.26 1.32 21.82
N VAL A 315 14.79 0.44 20.97
CA VAL A 315 14.36 -0.96 20.85
C VAL A 315 15.46 -1.87 21.38
N THR A 316 15.15 -2.75 22.32
CA THR A 316 16.09 -3.78 22.78
C THR A 316 15.57 -5.16 22.47
N GLY A 317 16.46 -6.14 22.34
CA GLY A 317 16.05 -7.49 22.00
C GLY A 317 17.21 -8.46 21.87
N THR A 318 16.87 -9.68 21.50
CA THR A 318 17.83 -10.76 21.31
C THR A 318 17.79 -11.21 19.85
N LEU A 319 18.92 -11.08 19.15
CA LEU A 319 19.13 -11.61 17.81
C LEU A 319 19.68 -13.02 17.92
N LYS A 320 19.05 -13.98 17.24
CA LYS A 320 19.51 -15.34 17.04
C LYS A 320 19.97 -15.52 15.60
N VAL A 321 21.07 -16.24 15.43
CA VAL A 321 21.69 -16.55 14.13
C VAL A 321 21.94 -18.04 14.10
N ASP A 322 21.24 -18.71 13.20
CA ASP A 322 21.21 -20.15 13.08
C ASP A 322 21.76 -20.55 11.71
N LEU A 323 22.73 -21.46 11.68
CA LEU A 323 23.19 -22.13 10.47
C LEU A 323 22.38 -23.41 10.31
N VAL A 324 21.65 -23.52 9.21
CA VAL A 324 20.68 -24.59 9.00
C VAL A 324 21.00 -25.33 7.70
N ALA A 325 21.08 -26.66 7.78
CA ALA A 325 21.14 -27.52 6.61
C ALA A 325 19.75 -27.70 5.99
N PHE A 326 19.66 -27.77 4.66
CA PHE A 326 18.37 -27.95 3.97
C PHE A 326 17.69 -29.29 4.26
N ASP A 327 18.45 -30.33 4.56
CA ASP A 327 17.96 -31.66 4.94
C ASP A 327 17.79 -31.82 6.46
N ALA A 328 17.93 -30.74 7.23
CA ALA A 328 17.78 -30.78 8.67
C ALA A 328 16.35 -31.19 9.06
N VAL A 329 16.26 -32.27 9.85
CA VAL A 329 15.02 -32.77 10.48
C VAL A 329 14.82 -32.22 11.89
N SER A 330 15.87 -31.68 12.52
CA SER A 330 15.84 -31.23 13.91
C SER A 330 16.90 -30.17 14.20
N GLY A 331 16.46 -28.98 14.63
CA GLY A 331 17.30 -27.87 15.07
C GLY A 331 18.34 -27.36 14.05
N PRO A 332 18.96 -26.21 14.34
CA PRO A 332 20.12 -25.73 13.59
C PRO A 332 21.39 -26.50 13.96
N GLU A 333 22.35 -26.57 13.04
CA GLU A 333 23.67 -27.19 13.29
C GLU A 333 24.53 -26.31 14.21
N VAL A 334 24.46 -25.00 13.98
CA VAL A 334 25.15 -23.98 14.79
C VAL A 334 24.16 -22.88 15.11
N PHE A 335 24.11 -22.47 16.38
CA PHE A 335 23.30 -21.35 16.81
C PHE A 335 24.15 -20.34 17.58
N HIS A 336 23.80 -19.07 17.46
CA HIS A 336 24.38 -17.97 18.23
C HIS A 336 23.27 -17.00 18.64
N SER A 337 23.39 -16.44 19.84
CA SER A 337 22.45 -15.46 20.35
C SER A 337 23.22 -14.25 20.87
N GLN A 338 22.74 -13.06 20.53
CA GLN A 338 23.36 -11.79 20.92
C GLN A 338 22.28 -10.75 21.25
N GLU A 339 22.49 -10.02 22.33
CA GLU A 339 21.65 -8.89 22.71
C GLU A 339 21.93 -7.67 21.82
N PHE A 340 20.87 -6.92 21.51
CA PHE A 340 20.98 -5.65 20.80
C PHE A 340 20.16 -4.56 21.47
N SER A 341 20.57 -3.33 21.23
CA SER A 341 19.83 -2.10 21.55
C SER A 341 19.96 -1.14 20.38
N LEU A 342 18.85 -0.64 19.86
CA LEU A 342 18.75 0.38 18.82
C LEU A 342 18.19 1.66 19.42
N GLN A 343 18.64 2.81 18.93
CA GLN A 343 18.00 4.08 19.19
C GLN A 343 16.68 4.21 18.40
N ALA A 344 15.86 5.20 18.78
CA ALA A 344 14.67 5.57 18.05
C ALA A 344 15.01 5.82 16.57
N LEU A 345 14.22 5.22 15.67
CA LEU A 345 14.35 5.34 14.22
C LEU A 345 15.72 4.89 13.65
N GLU A 346 16.52 4.12 14.40
CA GLU A 346 17.87 3.73 13.98
C GLU A 346 17.86 2.61 12.94
N SER A 347 18.83 2.67 12.01
CA SER A 347 19.30 1.55 11.21
C SER A 347 20.75 1.28 11.57
N ARG A 348 21.09 0.05 11.97
CA ARG A 348 22.46 -0.30 12.38
C ARG A 348 22.91 -1.66 11.88
N LYS A 349 24.12 -1.69 11.31
CA LYS A 349 24.85 -2.93 11.00
C LYS A 349 25.27 -3.62 12.29
N ILE A 350 24.96 -4.91 12.41
CA ILE A 350 25.32 -5.73 13.56
C ILE A 350 26.62 -6.47 13.27
N THR A 351 27.60 -6.29 14.15
CA THR A 351 28.79 -7.14 14.21
C THR A 351 28.51 -8.30 15.15
N LEU A 352 28.52 -9.52 14.62
CA LEU A 352 28.29 -10.72 15.42
C LEU A 352 29.47 -11.00 16.35
N GLN A 353 29.17 -11.21 17.62
CA GLN A 353 30.13 -11.58 18.67
C GLN A 353 30.11 -13.10 18.90
N CYS A 354 30.22 -13.85 17.81
CA CYS A 354 30.22 -15.32 17.85
C CYS A 354 31.64 -15.87 18.07
N HIS A 355 31.74 -17.02 18.73
CA HIS A 355 33.01 -17.76 18.89
C HIS A 355 33.09 -19.01 18.01
N SER A 356 32.00 -19.38 17.32
CA SER A 356 31.98 -20.52 16.39
C SER A 356 32.79 -20.17 15.14
N PRO A 357 33.92 -20.85 14.87
CA PRO A 357 34.73 -20.58 13.68
C PRO A 357 33.95 -20.82 12.39
N LEU A 358 33.04 -21.79 12.41
CA LEU A 358 32.19 -22.11 11.28
C LEU A 358 31.23 -20.96 10.96
N LEU A 359 30.49 -20.48 11.96
CA LEU A 359 29.58 -19.35 11.73
C LEU A 359 30.36 -18.10 11.34
N LEU A 360 31.45 -17.79 12.06
CA LEU A 360 32.30 -16.62 11.76
C LEU A 360 32.90 -16.64 10.35
N SER A 361 33.08 -17.80 9.72
CA SER A 361 33.59 -17.90 8.34
C SER A 361 32.68 -17.19 7.32
N PHE A 362 31.40 -17.01 7.64
CA PHE A 362 30.43 -16.31 6.80
C PHE A 362 30.35 -14.81 7.08
N PHE A 363 30.80 -14.32 8.24
CA PHE A 363 30.64 -12.92 8.65
C PHE A 363 31.96 -12.13 8.70
N SER A 364 33.11 -12.80 8.67
CA SER A 364 34.43 -12.17 8.82
C SER A 364 35.42 -12.70 7.77
N PRO A 365 36.30 -11.85 7.21
CA PRO A 365 37.29 -12.30 6.23
C PRO A 365 38.48 -13.02 6.88
N SER A 366 38.66 -12.87 8.20
CA SER A 366 39.84 -13.34 8.94
C SER A 366 39.76 -14.82 9.34
N SER A 367 38.64 -15.50 9.10
CA SER A 367 38.30 -16.85 9.57
C SER A 367 38.40 -17.92 8.46
N VAL A 368 39.34 -17.74 7.52
CA VAL A 368 39.56 -18.59 6.32
C VAL A 368 39.84 -20.07 6.64
N ALA A 369 40.15 -20.43 7.89
CA ALA A 369 40.65 -21.76 8.24
C ALA A 369 39.58 -22.87 8.42
N ALA A 370 38.27 -22.59 8.31
CA ALA A 370 37.22 -23.57 8.60
C ALA A 370 36.42 -24.07 7.36
N SER A 371 36.68 -23.56 6.16
CA SER A 371 35.78 -23.71 4.99
C SER A 371 35.89 -25.04 4.22
N ASN A 372 36.85 -25.91 4.53
CA ASN A 372 37.09 -27.12 3.73
C ASN A 372 36.11 -28.29 4.01
N SER A 373 35.23 -28.20 5.01
CA SER A 373 34.31 -29.30 5.36
C SER A 373 32.82 -29.01 5.15
N LEU A 374 32.37 -27.76 5.07
CA LEU A 374 30.95 -27.45 4.81
C LEU A 374 30.70 -27.13 3.33
N LYS A 375 29.76 -27.83 2.74
CA LYS A 375 29.22 -27.48 1.42
C LYS A 375 28.26 -26.30 1.62
N HIS A 376 28.70 -25.10 1.23
CA HIS A 376 27.85 -23.90 1.26
C HIS A 376 26.52 -24.11 0.52
N SER A 377 26.50 -24.99 -0.47
CA SER A 377 25.30 -25.39 -1.24
C SER A 377 24.24 -26.16 -0.45
N GLN A 378 24.57 -26.60 0.77
CA GLN A 378 23.66 -27.38 1.62
C GLN A 378 23.11 -26.58 2.80
N HIS A 379 23.53 -25.32 2.97
CA HIS A 379 23.21 -24.53 4.16
C HIS A 379 22.69 -23.13 3.84
N PHE A 380 21.91 -22.60 4.77
CA PHE A 380 21.50 -21.20 4.80
C PHE A 380 21.62 -20.65 6.22
N VAL A 381 21.64 -19.33 6.33
CA VAL A 381 21.58 -18.64 7.62
C VAL A 381 20.15 -18.20 7.86
N HIS A 382 19.59 -18.64 8.98
CA HIS A 382 18.29 -18.21 9.50
C HIS A 382 18.52 -17.24 10.65
N LEU A 383 17.89 -16.07 10.59
CA LEU A 383 18.00 -15.06 11.62
C LEU A 383 16.62 -14.80 12.20
N THR A 384 16.54 -14.80 13.53
CA THR A 384 15.33 -14.40 14.24
C THR A 384 15.65 -13.38 15.30
N ALA A 385 14.76 -12.42 15.57
CA ALA A 385 14.94 -11.48 16.65
C ALA A 385 13.68 -11.35 17.48
N ALA A 386 13.83 -11.47 18.80
CA ALA A 386 12.77 -11.23 19.76
C ALA A 386 12.95 -9.85 20.39
N ILE A 387 11.96 -8.97 20.23
CA ILE A 387 12.00 -7.63 20.82
C ILE A 387 11.56 -7.69 22.28
N LYS A 388 12.36 -7.12 23.17
CA LYS A 388 12.02 -6.94 24.58
C LYS A 388 11.12 -5.72 24.71
N HIS A 389 9.87 -5.94 25.07
CA HIS A 389 9.01 -4.85 25.48
C HIS A 389 9.53 -4.25 26.79
N SER A 390 9.61 -2.92 26.88
CA SER A 390 9.65 -2.27 28.18
C SER A 390 8.36 -2.65 28.91
N SER A 391 8.45 -2.97 30.20
CA SER A 391 7.28 -3.31 31.03
C SER A 391 6.23 -2.19 31.10
N GLU A 392 6.57 -0.98 30.63
CA GLU A 392 5.65 0.15 30.50
C GLU A 392 4.88 0.14 29.16
N ALA A 393 5.42 -0.46 28.09
CA ALA A 393 4.72 -0.60 26.80
C ALA A 393 3.65 -1.71 26.80
N GLN A 394 3.67 -2.62 27.80
CA GLN A 394 2.57 -3.58 27.98
C GLN A 394 1.30 -2.93 28.58
N GLN A 395 1.38 -1.73 29.14
CA GLN A 395 0.23 -1.03 29.72
C GLN A 395 -0.62 -0.23 28.72
N GLU A 396 -0.20 -0.11 27.45
CA GLU A 396 -1.05 0.38 26.35
C GLU A 396 -1.44 -0.69 25.33
N SER A 397 -1.15 -1.97 25.63
CA SER A 397 -1.82 -3.12 24.99
C SER A 397 -3.03 -3.61 25.79
N THR A 398 -3.53 -2.79 26.73
CA THR A 398 -4.91 -2.93 27.17
C THR A 398 -5.77 -2.87 25.92
N ILE A 399 -6.72 -3.79 25.79
CA ILE A 399 -7.90 -3.59 24.95
C ILE A 399 -8.38 -2.19 25.29
N VAL A 400 -8.02 -1.20 24.46
CA VAL A 400 -8.85 -0.02 24.32
C VAL A 400 -10.01 -0.58 23.52
N ASP A 401 -10.92 -1.25 24.23
CA ASP A 401 -12.32 -0.90 24.08
C ASP A 401 -12.26 0.61 24.22
N LEU A 402 -12.21 1.32 23.09
CA LEU A 402 -12.70 2.67 23.10
C LEU A 402 -14.15 2.41 23.47
N PRO A 403 -14.60 2.72 24.71
CA PRO A 403 -16.02 2.95 24.84
C PRO A 403 -16.29 4.03 23.80
N GLY A 404 -17.35 3.92 23.02
CA GLY A 404 -17.73 4.91 22.01
C GLY A 404 -18.09 6.28 22.60
N VAL A 405 -17.31 6.80 23.55
CA VAL A 405 -17.59 7.93 24.42
C VAL A 405 -16.37 8.87 24.57
N ILE A 406 -15.12 8.46 24.30
CA ILE A 406 -13.96 9.38 24.45
C ILE A 406 -13.72 10.27 23.22
N LEU A 407 -14.25 9.92 22.03
CA LEU A 407 -14.24 10.84 20.89
C LEU A 407 -15.23 12.02 21.07
N ASP A 408 -16.23 11.87 21.93
CA ASP A 408 -17.23 12.90 22.18
C ASP A 408 -16.67 14.03 23.03
N ASP A 409 -15.77 13.77 23.97
CA ASP A 409 -15.18 14.81 24.81
C ASP A 409 -14.08 15.61 24.09
N VAL A 410 -13.31 14.99 23.20
CA VAL A 410 -12.33 15.70 22.35
C VAL A 410 -13.02 16.52 21.26
N LEU A 411 -14.15 16.06 20.71
CA LEU A 411 -14.97 16.83 19.77
C LEU A 411 -15.83 17.90 20.45
N ARG A 412 -16.24 17.70 21.70
CA ARG A 412 -16.91 18.72 22.53
C ARG A 412 -16.02 19.93 22.77
N ASP A 413 -14.74 19.73 23.03
CA ASP A 413 -13.80 20.83 23.27
C ASP A 413 -13.28 21.47 21.95
N SER A 414 -13.37 20.76 20.82
CA SER A 414 -12.90 21.23 19.51
C SER A 414 -13.92 22.12 18.77
N VAL A 415 -15.20 22.00 19.09
CA VAL A 415 -16.21 22.98 18.66
C VAL A 415 -16.38 23.99 19.78
N ARG A 416 -15.63 25.10 19.73
CA ARG A 416 -15.84 26.22 20.66
C ARG A 416 -17.34 26.52 20.76
N ALA A 417 -17.94 26.36 21.94
CA ALA A 417 -19.34 26.70 22.20
C ALA A 417 -19.67 28.12 21.71
N ASP A 418 -18.67 29.01 21.77
CA ASP A 418 -18.66 30.38 21.26
C ASP A 418 -19.04 30.49 19.76
N LEU A 419 -18.67 29.49 18.94
CA LEU A 419 -18.93 29.48 17.50
C LEU A 419 -20.40 29.12 17.21
N VAL A 420 -20.95 28.18 17.98
CA VAL A 420 -22.35 27.74 17.87
C VAL A 420 -23.28 28.82 18.43
N ASP A 421 -22.94 29.38 19.59
CA ASP A 421 -23.67 30.51 20.18
C ASP A 421 -23.57 31.76 19.30
N GLY A 422 -22.42 32.00 18.65
CA GLY A 422 -22.24 33.08 17.68
C GLY A 422 -23.13 32.93 16.44
N VAL A 423 -23.28 31.71 15.92
CA VAL A 423 -24.17 31.43 14.78
C VAL A 423 -25.64 31.55 15.18
N ILE A 424 -26.03 31.04 16.37
CA ILE A 424 -27.40 31.13 16.89
C ILE A 424 -27.79 32.59 17.16
N ASN A 425 -26.90 33.39 17.75
CA ASN A 425 -27.16 34.80 18.01
C ASN A 425 -27.28 35.62 16.71
N ASN A 426 -26.43 35.35 15.71
CA ASN A 426 -26.51 36.02 14.40
C ASN A 426 -27.80 35.68 13.64
N ILE A 427 -28.28 34.43 13.73
CA ILE A 427 -29.55 34.02 13.14
C ILE A 427 -30.74 34.67 13.89
N THR A 428 -30.65 34.77 15.22
CA THR A 428 -31.69 35.39 16.06
C THR A 428 -31.77 36.91 15.85
N ASP A 429 -30.63 37.60 15.72
CA ASP A 429 -30.58 39.04 15.43
C ASP A 429 -31.08 39.37 14.01
N ALA A 430 -30.78 38.49 13.04
CA ALA A 430 -31.31 38.61 11.68
C ALA A 430 -32.83 38.37 11.61
N ALA A 431 -33.37 37.48 12.45
CA ALA A 431 -34.80 37.19 12.53
C ALA A 431 -35.61 38.23 13.33
N THR A 432 -35.00 38.87 14.33
CA THR A 432 -35.66 39.85 15.22
C THR A 432 -35.50 41.32 14.77
N GLY A 433 -34.65 41.59 13.77
CA GLY A 433 -34.50 42.92 13.18
C GLY A 433 -33.74 43.92 14.05
N ASN A 434 -33.02 43.46 15.08
CA ASN A 434 -32.32 44.34 16.00
C ASN A 434 -30.96 44.77 15.40
N LYS A 435 -30.95 45.94 14.75
CA LYS A 435 -29.73 46.52 14.17
C LYS A 435 -28.79 47.06 15.26
N ARG A 436 -27.63 46.43 15.46
CA ARG A 436 -26.42 47.21 15.78
C ARG A 436 -25.76 47.63 14.46
N GLN A 437 -25.54 48.94 14.36
CA GLN A 437 -25.12 49.66 13.15
C GLN A 437 -23.84 49.08 12.53
N THR A 438 -23.96 48.45 11.36
CA THR A 438 -22.95 48.54 10.30
C THR A 438 -23.68 48.69 8.96
N GLY A 439 -23.38 49.78 8.25
CA GLY A 439 -24.13 50.18 7.08
C GLY A 439 -23.81 49.35 5.84
N ARG A 440 -24.74 48.49 5.42
CA ARG A 440 -24.98 48.11 4.02
C ARG A 440 -26.32 47.39 3.92
N ARG A 441 -27.29 48.00 3.21
CA ARG A 441 -28.54 47.35 2.80
C ARG A 441 -28.24 46.50 1.57
N ASN A 442 -28.53 45.20 1.60
CA ASN A 442 -29.02 44.42 0.44
C ASN A 442 -29.64 43.05 0.88
N SER A 443 -30.85 42.81 0.38
CA SER A 443 -31.75 41.63 0.39
C SER A 443 -31.70 40.61 1.55
N ASN A 444 -32.67 40.69 2.47
CA ASN A 444 -32.87 39.76 3.60
C ASN A 444 -33.32 38.33 3.23
N THR A 445 -33.68 38.04 1.97
CA THR A 445 -34.22 36.73 1.56
C THR A 445 -33.13 35.72 1.18
N SER A 446 -32.02 36.16 0.60
CA SER A 446 -30.92 35.25 0.21
C SER A 446 -30.08 34.81 1.40
N PHE A 447 -29.93 35.66 2.43
CA PHE A 447 -29.17 35.34 3.64
C PHE A 447 -29.89 34.31 4.52
N LEU A 448 -31.22 34.37 4.62
CA LEU A 448 -32.04 33.36 5.29
C LEU A 448 -32.03 32.03 4.53
N GLN A 449 -32.09 32.04 3.20
CA GLN A 449 -31.97 30.83 2.37
C GLN A 449 -30.61 30.14 2.55
N SER A 450 -29.50 30.90 2.50
CA SER A 450 -28.16 30.36 2.71
C SER A 450 -27.93 29.86 4.15
N GLY A 451 -28.51 30.54 5.14
CA GLY A 451 -28.46 30.11 6.55
C GLY A 451 -29.24 28.81 6.80
N ILE A 452 -30.45 28.68 6.23
CA ILE A 452 -31.27 27.47 6.35
C ILE A 452 -30.63 26.30 5.59
N LEU A 453 -30.10 26.53 4.38
CA LEU A 453 -29.33 25.51 3.64
C LEU A 453 -28.04 25.10 4.37
N GLY A 454 -27.37 26.04 5.05
CA GLY A 454 -26.22 25.77 5.89
C GLY A 454 -26.57 24.89 7.10
N VAL A 455 -27.70 25.15 7.76
CA VAL A 455 -28.21 24.34 8.88
C VAL A 455 -28.69 22.96 8.43
N ILE A 456 -29.32 22.85 7.25
CA ILE A 456 -29.73 21.57 6.65
C ILE A 456 -28.50 20.74 6.25
N ARG A 457 -27.44 21.37 5.72
CA ARG A 457 -26.17 20.68 5.45
C ARG A 457 -25.51 20.26 6.75
N LEU A 458 -25.52 21.08 7.81
CA LEU A 458 -25.04 20.67 9.13
C LEU A 458 -25.84 19.47 9.69
N TRP A 459 -27.16 19.44 9.49
CA TRP A 459 -28.06 18.37 9.94
C TRP A 459 -27.74 17.01 9.31
N GLN A 460 -27.23 17.00 8.07
CA GLN A 460 -26.80 15.79 7.35
C GLN A 460 -25.44 15.23 7.82
N TYR A 461 -24.68 15.98 8.65
CA TYR A 461 -23.31 15.62 9.07
C TYR A 461 -23.16 15.43 10.59
N LEU A 462 -24.25 15.53 11.36
CA LEU A 462 -24.22 15.48 12.83
C LEU A 462 -24.82 14.18 13.37
N GLY A 463 -24.17 13.59 14.38
CA GLY A 463 -24.67 12.40 15.09
C GLY A 463 -26.00 12.64 15.81
N VAL A 464 -26.73 11.56 16.08
CA VAL A 464 -28.14 11.53 16.54
C VAL A 464 -28.41 12.43 17.76
N HIS A 465 -27.45 12.60 18.67
CA HIS A 465 -27.61 13.47 19.86
C HIS A 465 -27.53 14.97 19.57
N VAL A 466 -26.77 15.41 18.56
CA VAL A 466 -26.73 16.84 18.17
C VAL A 466 -27.99 17.21 17.37
N GLN A 467 -28.56 16.26 16.61
CA GLN A 467 -29.83 16.45 15.92
C GLN A 467 -30.99 16.73 16.90
N GLN A 468 -30.98 16.17 18.11
CA GLN A 468 -32.00 16.43 19.14
C GLN A 468 -31.92 17.87 19.71
N ILE A 469 -30.70 18.40 19.91
CA ILE A 469 -30.47 19.77 20.39
C ILE A 469 -30.93 20.79 19.33
N VAL A 470 -30.62 20.54 18.06
CA VAL A 470 -31.03 21.38 16.93
C VAL A 470 -32.53 21.29 16.68
N ALA A 471 -33.15 20.10 16.80
CA ALA A 471 -34.61 19.95 16.70
C ALA A 471 -35.35 20.77 17.76
N SER A 472 -34.83 20.82 18.99
CA SER A 472 -35.36 21.65 20.08
C SER A 472 -35.19 23.16 19.81
N ALA A 473 -34.12 23.57 19.12
CA ALA A 473 -33.92 24.95 18.66
C ALA A 473 -34.88 25.32 17.51
N VAL A 474 -35.06 24.42 16.52
CA VAL A 474 -36.00 24.61 15.40
C VAL A 474 -37.45 24.66 15.89
N GLN A 475 -37.84 23.82 16.85
CA GLN A 475 -39.16 23.90 17.49
C GLN A 475 -39.40 25.25 18.18
N ARG A 476 -38.38 25.83 18.84
CA ARG A 476 -38.47 27.16 19.45
C ARG A 476 -38.61 28.28 18.43
N VAL A 477 -37.95 28.16 17.28
CA VAL A 477 -38.08 29.13 16.17
C VAL A 477 -39.45 29.01 15.49
N CYS A 478 -39.92 27.80 15.18
CA CYS A 478 -41.21 27.58 14.53
C CYS A 478 -42.41 27.96 15.42
N SER A 479 -42.33 27.74 16.73
CA SER A 479 -43.37 28.17 17.68
C SER A 479 -43.47 29.70 17.79
N HIS A 480 -42.35 30.42 17.64
CA HIS A 480 -42.32 31.89 17.67
C HIS A 480 -42.82 32.53 16.36
N VAL A 481 -42.54 31.90 15.21
CA VAL A 481 -43.05 32.34 13.89
C VAL A 481 -44.58 32.15 13.81
N ASN A 482 -45.11 31.05 14.35
CA ASN A 482 -46.56 30.81 14.38
C ASN A 482 -47.31 31.74 15.37
N SER A 483 -46.65 32.29 16.39
CA SER A 483 -47.30 33.22 17.33
C SER A 483 -47.30 34.69 16.90
N THR A 484 -46.62 35.04 15.80
CA THR A 484 -46.41 36.44 15.38
C THR A 484 -46.93 36.78 13.98
N ALA A 485 -47.45 35.82 13.21
CA ALA A 485 -47.96 36.07 11.87
C ALA A 485 -49.39 36.66 11.89
N THR A 486 -49.56 37.90 11.41
CA THR A 486 -50.86 38.45 11.01
C THR A 486 -51.19 38.08 9.56
N ALA A 487 -52.48 37.93 9.25
CA ALA A 487 -53.03 37.28 8.06
C ALA A 487 -52.52 37.82 6.69
N ASP A 488 -51.95 39.01 6.63
CA ASP A 488 -51.48 39.62 5.38
C ASP A 488 -50.10 39.14 4.90
N HIS A 489 -49.33 38.41 5.74
CA HIS A 489 -48.03 37.87 5.33
C HIS A 489 -48.08 36.45 4.77
N VAL A 490 -49.21 35.75 4.90
CA VAL A 490 -49.35 34.36 4.44
C VAL A 490 -49.65 34.30 2.94
N SER A 491 -50.43 35.23 2.38
CA SER A 491 -50.85 35.16 0.97
C SER A 491 -49.73 35.44 -0.05
N LYS A 492 -48.64 36.11 0.36
CA LYS A 492 -47.46 36.34 -0.51
C LYS A 492 -46.43 35.21 -0.47
N ALA A 493 -46.52 34.30 0.49
CA ALA A 493 -45.66 33.11 0.57
C ALA A 493 -46.27 31.89 -0.15
N GLU A 494 -47.59 31.87 -0.35
CA GLU A 494 -48.33 30.74 -0.93
C GLU A 494 -48.07 30.50 -2.43
N THR A 495 -47.58 31.49 -3.18
CA THR A 495 -47.31 31.34 -4.62
C THR A 495 -45.87 30.93 -4.97
N SER A 496 -44.94 30.91 -4.00
CA SER A 496 -43.50 30.74 -4.30
C SER A 496 -42.83 29.51 -3.70
N LEU A 497 -43.51 28.70 -2.86
CA LEU A 497 -42.92 27.48 -2.29
C LEU A 497 -43.95 26.36 -2.03
N PRO A 498 -44.04 25.34 -2.90
CA PRO A 498 -44.83 24.12 -2.62
C PRO A 498 -44.24 23.26 -1.48
N PHE A 499 -42.96 23.45 -1.14
CA PHE A 499 -42.20 22.56 -0.25
C PHE A 499 -42.44 22.79 1.26
N LEU A 500 -42.95 23.96 1.66
CA LEU A 500 -43.20 24.28 3.07
C LEU A 500 -44.38 23.51 3.69
N ARG A 501 -45.30 22.97 2.87
CA ARG A 501 -46.34 22.05 3.36
C ARG A 501 -45.77 20.71 3.84
N HIS A 502 -44.65 20.25 3.28
CA HIS A 502 -44.09 18.94 3.63
C HIS A 502 -43.26 18.96 4.91
N THR A 503 -42.62 20.08 5.25
CA THR A 503 -41.76 20.15 6.44
C THR A 503 -42.56 20.36 7.74
N CYS A 504 -43.75 20.98 7.67
CA CYS A 504 -44.61 21.19 8.84
C CYS A 504 -45.65 20.09 9.09
N ALA A 505 -45.78 19.10 8.19
CA ALA A 505 -46.75 18.00 8.32
C ALA A 505 -46.21 16.74 9.02
N PHE A 506 -44.96 16.75 9.52
CA PHE A 506 -44.44 15.68 10.38
C PHE A 506 -44.89 15.90 11.82
N ASN A 507 -46.15 15.59 12.10
CA ASN A 507 -46.64 15.42 13.46
C ASN A 507 -47.92 14.57 13.49
N VAL A 508 -47.81 13.25 13.27
CA VAL A 508 -48.60 12.23 13.99
C VAL A 508 -47.80 10.91 13.97
N ALA A 509 -47.62 10.33 15.16
CA ALA A 509 -46.93 9.07 15.42
C ALA A 509 -47.48 7.86 14.63
N ALA A 510 -46.58 7.03 14.08
CA ALA A 510 -46.76 5.56 13.91
C ALA A 510 -45.41 4.90 13.53
N PRO A 511 -45.05 3.73 14.11
CA PRO A 511 -43.86 2.98 13.71
C PRO A 511 -44.19 2.05 12.53
N LEU A 512 -43.41 2.10 11.45
CA LEU A 512 -43.53 1.16 10.33
C LEU A 512 -42.19 0.44 10.11
N ALA A 513 -42.11 -0.73 10.75
CA ALA A 513 -41.39 -1.86 10.20
C ALA A 513 -42.23 -2.43 9.05
N GLN A 514 -41.70 -2.44 7.83
CA GLN A 514 -42.07 -3.38 6.78
C GLN A 514 -41.07 -3.34 5.63
N GLU A 515 -40.42 -4.49 5.40
CA GLU A 515 -39.74 -4.84 4.16
C GLU A 515 -40.74 -4.77 2.99
N GLN A 516 -40.39 -4.06 1.93
CA GLN A 516 -40.92 -4.33 0.60
C GLN A 516 -39.82 -4.23 -0.45
N THR A 517 -39.57 -5.39 -1.05
CA THR A 517 -38.87 -5.66 -2.30
C THR A 517 -39.43 -4.79 -3.43
N LEU A 518 -38.54 -4.05 -4.10
CA LEU A 518 -38.77 -3.55 -5.45
C LEU A 518 -37.55 -3.92 -6.30
N GLN A 519 -37.82 -4.83 -7.22
CA GLN A 519 -36.89 -5.39 -8.19
C GLN A 519 -37.10 -4.66 -9.52
N HIS A 520 -35.99 -4.45 -10.22
CA HIS A 520 -35.80 -4.21 -11.66
C HIS A 520 -35.67 -2.78 -12.23
N ASP A 521 -34.51 -2.67 -12.90
CA ASP A 521 -34.15 -1.91 -14.09
C ASP A 521 -33.80 -0.42 -13.93
N LEU A 522 -32.49 -0.17 -13.77
CA LEU A 522 -31.65 0.72 -14.60
C LEU A 522 -30.31 0.98 -13.88
N CYS A 523 -29.26 0.22 -14.25
CA CYS A 523 -27.85 0.65 -14.38
C CYS A 523 -26.94 -0.59 -14.54
N GLU A 524 -26.63 -0.93 -15.78
CA GLU A 524 -25.38 -1.61 -16.13
C GLU A 524 -24.26 -0.57 -15.97
N ASP A 525 -23.46 -0.67 -14.90
CA ASP A 525 -22.07 -0.16 -14.77
C ASP A 525 -21.57 -0.29 -13.32
N ASP A 526 -21.64 -1.50 -12.75
CA ASP A 526 -21.17 -1.83 -11.38
C ASP A 526 -19.87 -2.64 -11.41
N PHE A 527 -18.81 -2.12 -12.05
CA PHE A 527 -17.48 -2.75 -12.02
C PHE A 527 -16.31 -1.84 -11.64
N LEU A 528 -16.57 -0.57 -11.27
CA LEU A 528 -15.53 0.36 -10.79
C LEU A 528 -15.72 0.82 -9.33
N CYS A 529 -16.74 0.33 -8.62
CA CYS A 529 -17.07 0.77 -7.26
C CYS A 529 -16.48 -0.06 -6.10
N HIS A 530 -15.51 -0.95 -6.35
CA HIS A 530 -14.82 -1.70 -5.27
C HIS A 530 -13.41 -1.20 -4.94
N VAL A 531 -12.95 -0.09 -5.53
CA VAL A 531 -11.70 0.60 -5.12
C VAL A 531 -11.93 2.06 -4.69
N ALA A 532 -13.16 2.56 -4.81
CA ALA A 532 -13.58 3.72 -4.04
C ALA A 532 -14.47 3.19 -2.91
N VAL A 533 -14.30 3.70 -1.69
CA VAL A 533 -15.34 3.64 -0.67
C VAL A 533 -16.17 4.92 -0.82
N PRO A 534 -17.17 5.01 -1.72
CA PRO A 534 -18.16 6.06 -1.61
C PRO A 534 -19.22 5.58 -0.61
N ASN A 535 -19.52 6.45 0.35
CA ASN A 535 -20.52 6.29 1.40
C ASN A 535 -20.13 5.33 2.53
N ARG A 536 -19.66 5.93 3.62
CA ARG A 536 -19.79 5.35 4.97
C ARG A 536 -21.28 5.07 5.20
N VAL A 537 -21.70 3.82 5.06
CA VAL A 537 -22.86 3.32 5.80
C VAL A 537 -22.41 3.27 7.26
N TYR A 538 -22.93 4.17 8.08
CA TYR A 538 -22.85 4.02 9.53
C TYR A 538 -23.69 2.79 9.89
N LEU A 539 -23.04 1.62 9.99
CA LEU A 539 -23.61 0.47 10.68
C LEU A 539 -23.42 0.71 12.19
N GLU A 540 -24.32 1.48 12.81
CA GLU A 540 -24.47 1.45 14.26
C GLU A 540 -24.81 0.01 14.68
N GLY A 541 -23.91 -0.63 15.43
CA GLY A 541 -24.18 -1.92 16.09
C GLY A 541 -23.33 -3.13 15.67
N VAL A 542 -22.36 -3.00 14.75
CA VAL A 542 -21.39 -4.09 14.51
C VAL A 542 -20.09 -3.81 15.26
N THR A 543 -20.04 -4.20 16.53
CA THR A 543 -18.86 -4.01 17.40
C THR A 543 -17.68 -4.91 17.05
N GLN A 544 -17.79 -5.87 16.13
CA GLN A 544 -16.66 -6.69 15.69
C GLN A 544 -16.84 -7.12 14.23
N CYS A 545 -16.29 -6.36 13.29
CA CYS A 545 -16.00 -6.92 11.97
C CYS A 545 -14.71 -7.75 12.08
N PRO A 546 -14.67 -9.02 11.65
CA PRO A 546 -13.45 -9.84 11.63
C PRO A 546 -12.27 -9.17 10.91
N CYS A 547 -12.55 -8.24 9.98
CA CYS A 547 -11.54 -7.45 9.28
C CYS A 547 -10.76 -6.49 10.19
N ALA A 548 -11.36 -6.02 11.30
CA ALA A 548 -10.70 -5.12 12.26
C ALA A 548 -9.63 -5.85 13.08
N GLN A 549 -9.82 -7.15 13.34
CA GLN A 549 -8.84 -7.96 14.06
C GLN A 549 -7.58 -8.21 13.22
N VAL A 550 -7.74 -8.38 11.90
CA VAL A 550 -6.63 -8.46 10.94
C VAL A 550 -5.91 -7.11 10.79
N LEU A 551 -6.62 -5.99 10.94
CA LEU A 551 -6.02 -4.64 10.91
C LEU A 551 -5.20 -4.33 12.18
N ASN A 552 -5.64 -4.81 13.36
CA ASN A 552 -4.89 -4.64 14.61
C ASN A 552 -3.55 -5.38 14.63
N ASP A 553 -3.43 -6.50 13.89
CA ASP A 553 -2.15 -7.21 13.73
C ASP A 553 -1.09 -6.37 12.98
N PHE A 554 -1.48 -5.34 12.21
CA PHE A 554 -0.52 -4.43 11.54
C PHE A 554 0.02 -3.33 12.46
N ALA A 555 -0.71 -2.99 13.54
CA ALA A 555 -0.33 -1.92 14.46
C ALA A 555 0.53 -2.41 15.63
N SER A 556 0.54 -3.72 15.91
CA SER A 556 1.41 -4.29 16.92
C SER A 556 2.85 -4.41 16.40
N VAL A 557 3.83 -4.03 17.23
CA VAL A 557 5.25 -4.30 16.94
C VAL A 557 5.40 -5.82 16.81
N PRO A 558 5.81 -6.35 15.65
CA PRO A 558 5.98 -7.79 15.50
C PRO A 558 7.01 -8.26 16.53
N THR A 559 6.58 -9.15 17.42
CA THR A 559 7.39 -9.65 18.53
C THR A 559 8.55 -10.51 18.07
N ASN A 560 8.42 -11.10 16.88
CA ASN A 560 9.44 -11.93 16.24
C ASN A 560 9.71 -11.44 14.82
N LEU A 561 10.95 -11.02 14.58
CA LEU A 561 11.47 -10.72 13.25
C LEU A 561 12.14 -11.96 12.68
N GLU A 562 12.11 -12.12 11.36
CA GLU A 562 12.69 -13.25 10.65
C GLU A 562 13.38 -12.76 9.37
N ALA A 563 14.56 -13.30 9.06
CA ALA A 563 15.25 -13.11 7.80
C ALA A 563 16.06 -14.37 7.44
N VAL A 564 16.29 -14.57 6.15
CA VAL A 564 17.06 -15.71 5.65
C VAL A 564 18.12 -15.25 4.67
N VAL A 565 19.30 -15.86 4.73
CA VAL A 565 20.37 -15.64 3.76
C VAL A 565 20.83 -16.98 3.20
N PHE A 566 20.62 -17.17 1.89
CA PHE A 566 21.21 -18.29 1.17
C PHE A 566 22.69 -18.04 0.90
N LEU A 567 23.51 -19.05 1.16
CA LEU A 567 24.97 -18.97 1.05
C LEU A 567 25.48 -19.26 -0.38
N THR A 568 24.60 -19.79 -1.23
CA THR A 568 24.81 -20.12 -2.65
C THR A 568 23.54 -19.85 -3.42
N GLU A 569 23.62 -19.96 -4.75
CA GLU A 569 22.44 -19.86 -5.60
C GLU A 569 21.52 -21.06 -5.41
N LEU A 570 20.21 -20.82 -5.33
CA LEU A 570 19.20 -21.86 -5.07
C LEU A 570 19.10 -22.92 -6.19
N ARG A 571 19.65 -22.66 -7.37
CA ARG A 571 19.80 -23.64 -8.45
C ARG A 571 20.92 -24.65 -8.19
N GLU A 572 21.89 -24.27 -7.34
CA GLU A 572 23.07 -25.05 -6.98
C GLU A 572 22.88 -25.82 -5.66
N SER A 573 21.74 -25.66 -4.98
CA SER A 573 21.40 -26.47 -3.81
C SER A 573 21.03 -27.89 -4.26
N HIS A 574 22.06 -28.68 -4.56
CA HIS A 574 21.98 -29.98 -5.21
C HIS A 574 21.22 -31.08 -4.43
N VAL A 575 20.74 -30.81 -3.21
CA VAL A 575 20.13 -31.82 -2.33
C VAL A 575 19.16 -31.15 -1.35
N VAL A 576 18.04 -30.61 -1.86
CA VAL A 576 16.89 -30.33 -0.99
C VAL A 576 15.86 -31.42 -1.27
N PRO A 577 15.67 -32.41 -0.38
CA PRO A 577 14.61 -33.39 -0.56
C PRO A 577 13.26 -32.67 -0.62
N ALA A 578 12.29 -33.26 -1.32
CA ALA A 578 10.94 -32.69 -1.35
C ALA A 578 10.31 -32.79 0.06
N PRO A 579 9.90 -31.66 0.67
CA PRO A 579 9.32 -31.65 1.99
C PRO A 579 7.90 -32.21 1.96
N ASN A 580 7.53 -32.95 2.99
CA ASN A 580 6.14 -33.35 3.24
C ASN A 580 5.45 -32.30 4.11
N ILE A 581 4.88 -31.29 3.45
CA ILE A 581 4.16 -30.21 4.11
C ILE A 581 2.75 -30.68 4.47
N THR A 582 2.37 -30.53 5.74
CA THR A 582 1.06 -30.92 6.25
C THR A 582 0.42 -29.80 7.04
N ALA A 583 -0.91 -29.76 7.06
CA ALA A 583 -1.67 -28.90 7.94
C ALA A 583 -2.53 -29.71 8.90
N SER A 584 -2.59 -29.26 10.15
CA SER A 584 -3.31 -29.89 11.25
C SER A 584 -4.01 -28.85 12.11
N ASP A 585 -4.77 -29.31 13.11
CA ASP A 585 -5.33 -28.47 14.16
C ASP A 585 -6.22 -27.33 13.66
N PHE A 586 -7.00 -27.62 12.61
CA PHE A 586 -7.97 -26.68 12.05
C PHE A 586 -9.06 -26.34 13.06
N GLN A 587 -9.15 -25.05 13.41
CA GLN A 587 -10.09 -24.50 14.36
C GLN A 587 -10.84 -23.33 13.72
N LEU A 588 -12.17 -23.40 13.71
CA LEU A 588 -13.02 -22.29 13.29
C LEU A 588 -13.15 -21.31 14.47
N LEU A 589 -12.44 -20.18 14.40
CA LEU A 589 -12.47 -19.15 15.44
C LEU A 589 -13.71 -18.25 15.30
N SER A 590 -14.16 -18.03 14.06
CA SER A 590 -15.43 -17.38 13.72
C SER A 590 -15.91 -17.87 12.34
N ALA A 591 -17.11 -17.49 11.92
CA ALA A 591 -17.60 -17.81 10.58
C ALA A 591 -16.67 -17.33 9.45
N HIS A 592 -15.76 -16.39 9.71
CA HIS A 592 -14.84 -15.85 8.71
C HIS A 592 -13.36 -16.11 9.01
N LEU A 593 -13.04 -16.88 10.07
CA LEU A 593 -11.66 -17.05 10.51
C LEU A 593 -11.39 -18.49 10.91
N ILE A 594 -10.47 -19.14 10.20
CA ILE A 594 -9.96 -20.48 10.52
C ILE A 594 -8.50 -20.36 10.91
N GLN A 595 -8.10 -20.95 12.04
CA GLN A 595 -6.70 -21.09 12.42
C GLN A 595 -6.27 -22.56 12.27
N PHE A 596 -5.03 -22.79 11.85
CA PHE A 596 -4.45 -24.13 11.70
C PHE A 596 -2.92 -24.07 11.85
N SER A 597 -2.31 -25.22 12.06
CA SER A 597 -0.85 -25.36 12.14
C SER A 597 -0.32 -25.94 10.83
N VAL A 598 0.78 -25.40 10.32
CA VAL A 598 1.51 -25.93 9.15
C VAL A 598 2.86 -26.47 9.62
N SER A 599 3.14 -27.73 9.26
CA SER A 599 4.36 -28.45 9.61
C SER A 599 5.03 -29.04 8.39
N SER A 600 6.33 -29.30 8.48
CA SER A 600 7.11 -30.01 7.47
C SER A 600 8.06 -30.98 8.18
N ASP A 601 8.39 -32.09 7.53
CA ASP A 601 9.32 -33.11 8.04
C ASP A 601 10.80 -32.70 7.88
N ILE A 602 11.11 -31.91 6.86
CA ILE A 602 12.40 -31.24 6.60
C ILE A 602 12.20 -29.75 6.35
N VAL A 603 13.28 -28.99 6.11
CA VAL A 603 13.17 -27.57 5.75
C VAL A 603 12.42 -27.43 4.42
N ALA A 604 11.39 -26.59 4.40
CA ALA A 604 10.62 -26.24 3.20
C ALA A 604 10.81 -24.75 2.88
N PRO A 605 11.63 -24.39 1.87
CA PRO A 605 11.81 -23.00 1.46
C PRO A 605 10.59 -22.46 0.71
N TYR A 606 10.17 -21.24 1.04
CA TYR A 606 9.11 -20.49 0.36
C TYR A 606 7.78 -21.25 0.23
N VAL A 607 7.29 -21.80 1.35
CA VAL A 607 5.98 -22.45 1.43
C VAL A 607 4.90 -21.46 0.98
N ALA A 608 4.20 -21.82 -0.10
CA ALA A 608 3.02 -21.13 -0.61
C ALA A 608 1.78 -21.99 -0.38
N MET A 609 0.83 -21.44 0.35
CA MET A 609 -0.51 -21.99 0.51
C MET A 609 -1.45 -21.41 -0.54
N GLU A 610 -2.26 -22.27 -1.15
CA GLU A 610 -3.29 -21.90 -2.10
C GLU A 610 -4.62 -22.59 -1.75
N THR A 611 -5.72 -21.87 -1.96
CA THR A 611 -7.08 -22.41 -1.84
C THR A 611 -7.99 -21.82 -2.91
N ALA A 612 -9.04 -22.54 -3.28
CA ALA A 612 -10.09 -22.03 -4.15
C ALA A 612 -11.10 -21.12 -3.40
N LEU A 613 -11.02 -21.06 -2.07
CA LEU A 613 -11.89 -20.21 -1.27
C LEU A 613 -11.48 -18.74 -1.38
N PRO A 614 -12.42 -17.80 -1.57
CA PRO A 614 -12.12 -16.38 -1.53
C PRO A 614 -11.73 -15.97 -0.11
N GLY A 615 -10.58 -15.31 0.02
CA GLY A 615 -10.02 -14.89 1.29
C GLY A 615 -8.50 -14.77 1.23
N ARG A 616 -7.87 -14.69 2.40
CA ARG A 616 -6.41 -14.56 2.53
C ARG A 616 -5.88 -15.23 3.78
N PHE A 617 -4.69 -15.78 3.65
CA PHE A 617 -3.91 -16.27 4.80
C PHE A 617 -3.36 -15.09 5.63
N SER A 618 -3.04 -15.31 6.90
CA SER A 618 -2.38 -14.34 7.78
C SER A 618 -0.89 -14.19 7.45
N ASP A 619 -0.31 -15.23 6.87
CA ASP A 619 1.08 -15.31 6.41
C ASP A 619 1.20 -16.33 5.27
N ASN A 620 2.17 -16.13 4.38
CA ASN A 620 2.46 -17.00 3.24
C ASN A 620 3.87 -16.70 2.70
N ASN A 621 4.40 -17.51 1.78
CA ASN A 621 5.74 -17.31 1.20
C ASN A 621 6.85 -17.24 2.27
N PHE A 622 6.88 -18.20 3.19
CA PHE A 622 7.86 -18.24 4.29
C PHE A 622 8.70 -19.51 4.23
N ILE A 623 9.83 -19.53 4.91
CA ILE A 623 10.58 -20.78 5.15
C ILE A 623 9.98 -21.47 6.37
N LEU A 624 9.76 -22.77 6.25
CA LEU A 624 9.25 -23.61 7.32
C LEU A 624 10.33 -24.60 7.76
N THR A 625 10.63 -24.63 9.05
CA THR A 625 11.57 -25.58 9.65
C THR A 625 10.83 -26.64 10.46
N PRO A 626 11.32 -27.90 10.51
CA PRO A 626 10.60 -28.99 11.18
C PRO A 626 10.34 -28.81 12.67
N TRP A 627 11.24 -28.10 13.36
CA TRP A 627 11.14 -27.86 14.80
C TRP A 627 10.30 -26.63 15.15
N GLN A 628 9.81 -25.89 14.14
CA GLN A 628 9.00 -24.70 14.35
C GLN A 628 7.79 -24.70 13.41
N PRO A 629 6.74 -25.50 13.71
CA PRO A 629 5.45 -25.39 13.05
C PRO A 629 4.93 -23.95 13.06
N ARG A 630 4.28 -23.54 11.97
CA ARG A 630 3.77 -22.19 11.81
C ARG A 630 2.26 -22.19 11.98
N THR A 631 1.76 -21.47 12.98
CA THR A 631 0.33 -21.19 13.11
C THR A 631 -0.08 -20.14 12.09
N VAL A 632 -1.06 -20.49 11.25
CA VAL A 632 -1.58 -19.63 10.19
C VAL A 632 -3.09 -19.49 10.39
N ALA A 633 -3.62 -18.30 10.12
CA ALA A 633 -5.04 -18.07 10.02
C ALA A 633 -5.46 -17.82 8.57
N PHE A 634 -6.69 -18.19 8.21
CA PHE A 634 -7.31 -17.88 6.93
C PHE A 634 -8.57 -17.04 7.21
N ALA A 635 -8.54 -15.80 6.72
CA ALA A 635 -9.67 -14.88 6.74
C ALA A 635 -10.48 -15.06 5.45
N SER A 636 -11.68 -15.63 5.57
CA SER A 636 -12.58 -15.94 4.46
C SER A 636 -13.52 -14.78 4.15
N ASP A 637 -13.67 -14.44 2.88
CA ASP A 637 -14.59 -13.39 2.43
C ASP A 637 -16.06 -13.82 2.53
N GLN A 638 -16.29 -15.13 2.61
CA GLN A 638 -17.61 -15.74 2.81
C GLN A 638 -17.70 -16.45 4.16
N ALA A 639 -18.92 -16.52 4.72
CA ALA A 639 -19.16 -17.24 5.97
C ALA A 639 -19.00 -18.76 5.76
N LEU A 640 -18.23 -19.39 6.63
CA LEU A 640 -17.92 -20.82 6.63
C LEU A 640 -18.58 -21.49 7.84
N GLN A 641 -19.17 -22.66 7.61
CA GLN A 641 -19.78 -23.46 8.69
C GLN A 641 -18.79 -24.41 9.37
N TYR A 642 -17.78 -24.87 8.64
CA TYR A 642 -16.82 -25.87 9.10
C TYR A 642 -15.41 -25.57 8.61
N ALA A 643 -14.41 -25.77 9.46
CA ALA A 643 -13.00 -25.61 9.09
C ALA A 643 -12.51 -26.64 8.05
N SER A 644 -13.21 -27.79 7.94
CA SER A 644 -12.91 -28.84 6.97
C SER A 644 -13.01 -28.39 5.51
N VAL A 645 -13.80 -27.34 5.23
CA VAL A 645 -13.91 -26.77 3.88
C VAL A 645 -12.56 -26.22 3.40
N LEU A 646 -11.85 -25.51 4.29
CA LEU A 646 -10.49 -25.07 3.99
C LEU A 646 -9.54 -26.26 3.87
N ALA A 647 -9.55 -27.18 4.83
CA ALA A 647 -8.66 -28.35 4.83
C ALA A 647 -8.77 -29.17 3.52
N SER A 648 -9.97 -29.30 2.95
CA SER A 648 -10.21 -30.04 1.70
C SER A 648 -9.77 -29.31 0.42
N SER A 649 -9.58 -27.99 0.49
CA SER A 649 -9.22 -27.14 -0.66
C SER A 649 -7.81 -26.56 -0.58
N LEU A 650 -7.14 -26.75 0.56
CA LEU A 650 -5.80 -26.26 0.81
C LEU A 650 -4.78 -27.10 0.04
N SER A 651 -3.91 -26.42 -0.68
CA SER A 651 -2.78 -27.02 -1.39
C SER A 651 -1.51 -26.24 -1.10
N PHE A 652 -0.38 -26.93 -1.22
CA PHE A 652 0.93 -26.37 -0.92
C PHE A 652 1.79 -26.40 -2.17
N LEU A 653 2.70 -25.43 -2.25
CA LEU A 653 3.88 -25.43 -3.08
C LEU A 653 5.06 -24.99 -2.23
N SER A 654 6.24 -25.45 -2.61
CA SER A 654 7.52 -25.06 -2.05
C SER A 654 8.55 -24.97 -3.17
N LEU A 655 9.71 -24.42 -2.88
CA LEU A 655 10.71 -24.20 -3.92
C LEU A 655 11.14 -25.52 -4.58
N THR A 656 11.18 -26.61 -3.83
CA THR A 656 11.54 -27.95 -4.33
C THR A 656 10.54 -28.50 -5.34
N ASP A 657 9.28 -28.05 -5.31
CA ASP A 657 8.28 -28.43 -6.32
C ASP A 657 8.62 -27.84 -7.71
N THR A 658 9.45 -26.80 -7.78
CA THR A 658 9.81 -26.18 -9.07
C THR A 658 11.01 -26.86 -9.75
N THR A 659 11.72 -27.70 -9.00
CA THR A 659 12.91 -28.43 -9.45
C THR A 659 12.57 -29.88 -9.77
N LEU A 660 13.22 -30.45 -10.79
CA LEU A 660 13.19 -31.89 -11.00
C LEU A 660 13.82 -32.60 -9.80
N ASN A 661 13.09 -33.55 -9.20
CA ASN A 661 13.74 -34.71 -8.61
C ASN A 661 14.43 -35.44 -9.77
N LEU A 662 15.76 -35.31 -9.85
CA LEU A 662 16.59 -36.11 -10.76
C LEU A 662 16.65 -37.56 -10.30
#